data_AF-A0A960GXK2-F1
#
_entry.id   AF-A0A960GXK2-F1
#
_cell.length_a   1.000
_cell.length_b   1.000
_cell.length_c   1.000
_cell.angle_alpha   90.00
_cell.angle_beta   90.00
_cell.angle_gamma   90.00
#
_symmetry.space_group_name_H-M   'P 1'
#
loop_
_entity.id
_entity.type
_entity.pdbx_description
1 polymer ?
#
loop_
_entity_poly.entity_id
_entity_poly.type
_entity_poly.pdbx_seq_one_letter_code
_entity_poly.pdbx_strand_id
1 'polypeptide(L)'
;MASASPQRRRLTSRLVSSDSAEPTRIARLVAVVAGIVGVALCVLVPLLPVKQTTATILWPQAPLADGLVSDITAPLVSGAPLALDVSIPCTAIATLPAPGGLVFSTIPPAGIDASRNGLFVRANADTVVVAFRDTVAAVAPRPAINAGGCSALHLWGGPGGSGADFIGIPGATGTLAPEKKPQVAGIFTDLKVPPQPGLSARVDIDTRFITAPTTLKLAAITLGLICVLASLIALAVLDRAHGRRLPGLWRRWLRAGPATWLVDAAVIGTLLLWHVVGAISSDDGYNLTIARVSGEAGYTANYFRFFGATEAPFDWYQSVLAHLAAISTAGVWMRLPATAAGIATWLILSRCALPRLGRKLALNRVAVWTAGAVFLAAWLPFNNGLRPEPLIAFGALAAWMLVENAIATRRLLPAALAIIVAVFSVTLAPQGLIALAPLLVGGRAIARIIKVRRATDGLLAPLAALAAALSVIFVVVFRDQTLATVAESARIKYVVGPTIAWYQDFLRYYFLTVEDNVESSLTRRFAVLIMLLCLFGMLAVLLRRGGVPGLVNGPVWRLIGSTAVGLLLLTFTPTKWAVQFGAFAGLAGALGGVAAFAFARVGLHSRRNLALWVTALLFVLAWATSGINGWFYVGNYGVPWFDRQPVLAHQPVTSMFLALAVVTGLLAGWLHFRMDYAGHTEVKNTRRNRVLASTPLLVVALLMVLLEVGSMTKAFAQRYPVYTTAKANVSALSSGLSRNSCAMADDVLVEADTNAGMLQPVPGQKWGQYGPLGGENPIGFT
;
A
#
# COMPACT_ATOMS: atom_id res chain seq x y z
N MET A 1 41.28 -34.86 70.42
CA MET A 1 40.70 -36.21 70.53
C MET A 1 39.52 -36.32 69.58
N ALA A 2 39.39 -37.50 68.96
CA ALA A 2 38.68 -37.82 67.72
C ALA A 2 37.27 -37.21 67.52
N SER A 3 37.05 -36.64 66.33
CA SER A 3 35.74 -36.19 65.83
C SER A 3 35.00 -37.33 65.14
N ALA A 4 33.81 -37.65 65.65
CA ALA A 4 32.89 -38.62 65.06
C ALA A 4 32.28 -38.10 63.74
N SER A 5 32.18 -39.00 62.78
CA SER A 5 31.49 -38.84 61.50
C SER A 5 29.97 -38.74 61.65
N PRO A 6 29.30 -38.03 60.73
CA PRO A 6 28.01 -38.51 60.25
C PRO A 6 27.96 -38.69 58.72
N GLN A 7 27.21 -39.72 58.35
CA GLN A 7 26.93 -40.29 57.04
C GLN A 7 26.66 -39.27 55.92
N ARG A 8 27.41 -39.39 54.81
CA ARG A 8 27.00 -38.86 53.51
C ARG A 8 25.82 -39.66 52.98
N ARG A 9 24.61 -39.07 53.00
CA ARG A 9 23.49 -39.50 52.15
C ARG A 9 23.92 -39.41 50.68
N ARG A 10 24.18 -40.54 50.05
CA ARG A 10 24.18 -40.67 48.58
C ARG A 10 22.75 -40.44 48.10
N LEU A 11 22.49 -39.27 47.51
CA LEU A 11 21.33 -39.10 46.63
C LEU A 11 21.61 -39.93 45.38
N THR A 12 20.88 -41.04 45.27
CA THR A 12 20.80 -41.88 44.09
C THR A 12 20.46 -41.03 42.86
N SER A 13 21.33 -41.07 41.85
CA SER A 13 21.02 -40.50 40.54
C SER A 13 19.81 -41.27 40.00
N ARG A 14 18.66 -40.61 39.88
CA ARG A 14 17.60 -41.12 39.03
C ARG A 14 18.13 -41.13 37.60
N LEU A 15 18.31 -42.34 37.08
CA LEU A 15 18.37 -42.61 35.64
C LEU A 15 17.31 -41.75 34.94
N VAL A 16 17.77 -40.84 34.08
CA VAL A 16 16.93 -40.22 33.06
C VAL A 16 16.43 -41.37 32.21
N SER A 17 15.11 -41.59 32.18
CA SER A 17 14.50 -42.62 31.35
C SER A 17 14.88 -42.39 29.88
N SER A 18 15.23 -43.49 29.22
CA SER A 18 15.53 -43.60 27.80
C SER A 18 14.37 -43.15 26.88
N ASP A 19 13.15 -43.00 27.40
CA ASP A 19 11.95 -42.62 26.64
C ASP A 19 11.93 -41.16 26.15
N SER A 20 12.82 -40.30 26.64
CA SER A 20 12.89 -38.89 26.21
C SER A 20 13.69 -38.67 24.91
N ALA A 21 14.44 -39.67 24.45
CA ALA A 21 15.31 -39.54 23.27
C ALA A 21 14.56 -39.73 21.93
N GLU A 22 13.63 -40.69 21.85
CA GLU A 22 12.88 -40.99 20.62
C GLU A 22 12.05 -39.81 20.07
N PRO A 23 11.26 -39.08 20.89
CA PRO A 23 10.43 -37.97 20.40
C PRO A 23 11.25 -36.85 19.78
N THR A 24 12.46 -36.61 20.29
CA THR A 24 13.37 -35.57 19.78
C THR A 24 14.05 -35.97 18.48
N ARG A 25 14.32 -37.27 18.27
CA ARG A 25 14.87 -37.79 17.01
C ARG A 25 13.83 -37.73 15.89
N ILE A 26 12.60 -38.15 16.17
CA ILE A 26 11.48 -38.07 15.21
C ILE A 26 11.20 -36.62 14.84
N ALA A 27 11.07 -35.72 15.83
CA ALA A 27 10.84 -34.30 15.56
C ALA A 27 11.96 -33.67 14.72
N ARG A 28 13.23 -34.05 14.94
CA ARG A 28 14.35 -33.59 14.12
C ARG A 28 14.23 -34.06 12.68
N LEU A 29 13.93 -35.34 12.47
CA LEU A 29 13.75 -35.91 11.14
C LEU A 29 12.59 -35.22 10.40
N VAL A 30 11.44 -35.06 11.05
CA VAL A 30 10.27 -34.37 10.48
C VAL A 30 10.60 -32.92 10.14
N ALA A 31 11.27 -32.18 11.02
CA ALA A 31 11.66 -30.80 10.75
C ALA A 31 12.55 -30.66 9.50
N VAL A 32 13.45 -31.63 9.27
CA VAL A 32 14.33 -31.65 8.09
C VAL A 32 13.55 -32.08 6.85
N VAL A 33 12.89 -33.25 6.87
CA VAL A 33 12.23 -33.82 5.70
C VAL A 33 11.06 -32.93 5.26
N ALA A 34 10.16 -32.58 6.17
CA ALA A 34 9.03 -31.71 5.85
C ALA A 34 9.50 -30.28 5.50
N GLY A 35 10.59 -29.80 6.12
CA GLY A 35 11.17 -28.50 5.77
C GLY A 35 11.70 -28.48 4.34
N ILE A 36 12.53 -29.46 3.96
CA ILE A 36 13.13 -29.54 2.60
C ILE A 36 12.05 -29.79 1.55
N VAL A 37 11.14 -30.75 1.78
CA VAL A 37 10.04 -31.04 0.86
C VAL A 37 9.11 -29.82 0.73
N GLY A 38 8.80 -29.14 1.84
CA GLY A 38 8.01 -27.91 1.83
C GLY A 38 8.66 -26.81 1.01
N VAL A 39 9.97 -26.58 1.17
CA VAL A 39 10.73 -25.62 0.34
C VAL A 39 10.66 -26.01 -1.13
N ALA A 40 10.98 -27.26 -1.47
CA ALA A 40 10.99 -27.74 -2.85
C ALA A 40 9.63 -27.56 -3.51
N LEU A 41 8.54 -27.99 -2.85
CA LEU A 41 7.18 -27.84 -3.37
C LEU A 41 6.80 -26.36 -3.56
N CYS A 42 7.06 -25.51 -2.57
CA CYS A 42 6.74 -24.09 -2.65
C CYS A 42 7.53 -23.37 -3.77
N VAL A 43 8.82 -23.68 -3.93
CA VAL A 43 9.67 -23.09 -4.98
C VAL A 43 9.24 -23.50 -6.38
N LEU A 44 8.67 -24.71 -6.54
CA LEU A 44 8.17 -25.20 -7.83
C LEU A 44 6.84 -24.55 -8.24
N VAL A 45 6.01 -24.09 -7.30
CA VAL A 45 4.69 -23.44 -7.57
C VAL A 45 4.69 -22.44 -8.74
N PRO A 46 5.61 -21.46 -8.83
CA PRO A 46 5.65 -20.50 -9.94
C PRO A 46 5.84 -21.11 -11.34
N LEU A 47 6.35 -22.34 -11.42
CA LEU A 47 6.70 -23.05 -12.65
C LEU A 47 5.67 -24.11 -13.05
N LEU A 48 4.70 -24.40 -12.18
CA LEU A 48 3.68 -25.41 -12.43
C LEU A 48 2.64 -24.92 -13.44
N PRO A 49 2.04 -25.82 -14.24
CA PRO A 49 1.11 -25.45 -15.29
C PRO A 49 -0.15 -24.80 -14.74
N VAL A 50 -0.69 -23.86 -15.51
CA VAL A 50 -1.96 -23.17 -15.28
C VAL A 50 -2.87 -23.38 -16.49
N LYS A 51 -4.18 -23.22 -16.31
CA LYS A 51 -5.15 -23.16 -17.41
C LYS A 51 -5.40 -21.70 -17.74
N GLN A 52 -5.02 -21.26 -18.93
CA GLN A 52 -5.37 -19.92 -19.44
C GLN A 52 -6.65 -20.02 -20.27
N THR A 53 -7.57 -19.07 -20.08
CA THR A 53 -8.75 -18.92 -20.94
C THR A 53 -8.40 -18.01 -22.11
N THR A 54 -8.59 -18.49 -23.34
CA THR A 54 -8.38 -17.69 -24.56
C THR A 54 -9.68 -17.03 -25.02
N ALA A 55 -9.58 -15.88 -25.67
CA ALA A 55 -10.73 -15.19 -26.26
C ALA A 55 -10.39 -14.71 -27.68
N THR A 56 -11.31 -14.94 -28.61
CA THR A 56 -11.18 -14.58 -30.03
C THR A 56 -12.44 -13.87 -30.48
N ILE A 57 -12.28 -12.76 -31.20
CA ILE A 57 -13.37 -12.04 -31.87
C ILE A 57 -13.31 -12.40 -33.34
N LEU A 58 -14.44 -12.89 -33.85
CA LEU A 58 -14.62 -13.16 -35.27
C LEU A 58 -15.56 -12.10 -35.86
N TRP A 59 -15.31 -11.75 -37.11
CA TRP A 59 -16.16 -10.90 -37.93
C TRP A 59 -16.10 -11.38 -39.39
N PRO A 60 -17.21 -11.33 -40.16
CA PRO A 60 -18.56 -10.95 -39.77
C PRO A 60 -19.23 -11.92 -38.77
N GLN A 61 -20.17 -11.44 -37.95
CA GLN A 61 -20.95 -12.27 -37.01
C GLN A 61 -22.35 -12.57 -37.59
N ALA A 62 -23.39 -11.92 -37.08
CA ALA A 62 -24.73 -11.97 -37.66
C ALA A 62 -24.93 -10.79 -38.63
N PRO A 63 -25.52 -11.02 -39.82
CA PRO A 63 -25.91 -9.92 -40.70
C PRO A 63 -27.01 -9.06 -40.06
N LEU A 64 -27.08 -7.80 -40.48
CA LEU A 64 -28.18 -6.89 -40.14
C LEU A 64 -29.49 -7.35 -40.80
N ALA A 65 -30.59 -6.70 -40.42
CA ALA A 65 -31.91 -6.99 -40.98
C ALA A 65 -31.99 -6.76 -42.51
N ASP A 66 -31.09 -5.95 -43.06
CA ASP A 66 -30.92 -5.70 -44.50
C ASP A 66 -30.02 -6.75 -45.20
N GLY A 67 -29.51 -7.75 -44.47
CA GLY A 67 -28.63 -8.81 -44.97
C GLY A 67 -27.16 -8.43 -45.08
N LEU A 68 -26.76 -7.22 -44.65
CA LEU A 68 -25.40 -6.70 -44.78
C LEU A 68 -24.55 -6.95 -43.54
N VAL A 69 -23.22 -6.89 -43.70
CA VAL A 69 -22.28 -6.92 -42.58
C VAL A 69 -22.43 -5.68 -41.69
N SER A 70 -22.22 -5.86 -40.38
CA SER A 70 -22.29 -4.79 -39.37
C SER A 70 -20.94 -4.50 -38.75
N ASP A 71 -20.82 -3.28 -38.22
CA ASP A 71 -19.74 -2.91 -37.31
C ASP A 71 -19.89 -3.66 -35.98
N ILE A 72 -18.76 -3.89 -35.31
CA ILE A 72 -18.73 -4.43 -33.95
C ILE A 72 -17.87 -3.57 -33.04
N THR A 73 -18.29 -3.40 -31.79
CA THR A 73 -17.55 -2.67 -30.76
C THR A 73 -16.94 -3.66 -29.77
N ALA A 74 -15.62 -3.61 -29.62
CA ALA A 74 -14.86 -4.49 -28.74
C ALA A 74 -13.61 -3.77 -28.20
N PRO A 75 -13.77 -2.86 -27.22
CA PRO A 75 -12.67 -2.08 -26.67
C PRO A 75 -11.74 -2.96 -25.83
N LEU A 76 -10.55 -3.26 -26.36
CA LEU A 76 -9.57 -4.08 -25.66
C LEU A 76 -8.86 -3.26 -24.57
N VAL A 77 -8.87 -3.77 -23.33
CA VAL A 77 -8.20 -3.15 -22.18
C VAL A 77 -6.67 -3.07 -22.38
N SER A 78 -6.08 -4.09 -23.03
CA SER A 78 -4.65 -4.13 -23.36
C SER A 78 -4.25 -3.19 -24.50
N GLY A 79 -5.24 -2.55 -25.16
CA GLY A 79 -5.05 -1.74 -26.36
C GLY A 79 -4.85 -2.60 -27.60
N ALA A 80 -3.66 -3.17 -27.78
CA ALA A 80 -3.35 -4.04 -28.92
C ALA A 80 -3.74 -5.50 -28.64
N PRO A 81 -4.18 -6.26 -29.66
CA PRO A 81 -4.43 -7.69 -29.54
C PRO A 81 -3.12 -8.49 -29.52
N LEU A 82 -3.24 -9.79 -29.21
CA LEU A 82 -2.15 -10.75 -29.36
C LEU A 82 -1.86 -10.99 -30.85
N ALA A 83 -2.91 -11.27 -31.61
CA ALA A 83 -2.87 -11.45 -33.05
C ALA A 83 -4.09 -10.81 -33.73
N LEU A 84 -3.88 -10.32 -34.94
CA LEU A 84 -4.88 -9.78 -35.85
C LEU A 84 -4.64 -10.42 -37.21
N ASP A 85 -5.67 -10.99 -37.79
CA ASP A 85 -5.66 -11.57 -39.13
C ASP A 85 -6.95 -11.14 -39.84
N VAL A 86 -6.84 -10.48 -40.97
CA VAL A 86 -7.97 -9.95 -41.73
C VAL A 86 -7.79 -10.29 -43.20
N SER A 87 -8.84 -10.80 -43.81
CA SER A 87 -8.95 -11.03 -45.25
C SER A 87 -10.18 -10.30 -45.77
N ILE A 88 -9.99 -9.47 -46.80
CA ILE A 88 -11.05 -8.70 -47.44
C ILE A 88 -11.00 -9.00 -48.94
N PRO A 89 -12.03 -9.61 -49.54
CA PRO A 89 -12.08 -9.84 -50.98
C PRO A 89 -12.00 -8.51 -51.72
N CYS A 90 -11.15 -8.44 -52.76
CA CYS A 90 -10.99 -7.20 -53.52
C CYS A 90 -12.26 -6.82 -54.30
N THR A 91 -13.13 -7.79 -54.58
CA THR A 91 -14.50 -7.57 -55.09
C THR A 91 -15.38 -6.77 -54.12
N ALA A 92 -15.18 -6.92 -52.80
CA ALA A 92 -15.88 -6.13 -51.79
C ALA A 92 -15.41 -4.66 -51.82
N ILE A 93 -14.10 -4.44 -51.97
CA ILE A 93 -13.52 -3.09 -52.06
C ILE A 93 -14.07 -2.36 -53.30
N ALA A 94 -14.28 -3.09 -54.39
CA ALA A 94 -14.83 -2.55 -55.64
C ALA A 94 -16.27 -2.04 -55.53
N THR A 95 -17.04 -2.41 -54.48
CA THR A 95 -18.42 -1.93 -54.30
C THR A 95 -18.50 -0.53 -53.69
N LEU A 96 -17.38 0.05 -53.24
CA LEU A 96 -17.37 1.41 -52.69
C LEU A 96 -17.71 2.47 -53.75
N PRO A 97 -18.35 3.60 -53.37
CA PRO A 97 -18.72 4.65 -54.30
C PRO A 97 -17.48 5.37 -54.88
N ALA A 98 -17.66 6.12 -55.97
CA ALA A 98 -16.57 6.83 -56.66
C ALA A 98 -15.63 7.65 -55.73
N PRO A 99 -16.11 8.49 -54.79
CA PRO A 99 -15.24 9.23 -53.87
C PRO A 99 -14.41 8.32 -52.92
N GLY A 100 -14.78 7.04 -52.79
CA GLY A 100 -14.15 6.09 -51.89
C GLY A 100 -14.86 6.00 -50.54
N GLY A 101 -14.12 5.59 -49.51
CA GLY A 101 -14.66 5.36 -48.17
C GLY A 101 -13.76 4.50 -47.30
N LEU A 102 -14.25 4.17 -46.10
CA LEU A 102 -13.56 3.30 -45.16
C LEU A 102 -13.82 1.83 -45.49
N VAL A 103 -12.80 1.12 -45.97
CA VAL A 103 -12.92 -0.33 -46.21
C VAL A 103 -12.93 -1.08 -44.88
N PHE A 104 -12.02 -0.73 -43.97
CA PHE A 104 -11.86 -1.40 -42.69
C PHE A 104 -11.11 -0.49 -41.71
N SER A 105 -11.53 -0.48 -40.45
CA SER A 105 -10.81 0.15 -39.36
C SER A 105 -10.94 -0.61 -38.06
N THR A 106 -9.90 -0.54 -37.23
CA THR A 106 -9.95 -1.05 -35.85
C THR A 106 -10.40 -0.02 -34.81
N ILE A 107 -10.58 1.25 -35.21
CA ILE A 107 -11.02 2.37 -34.36
C ILE A 107 -12.00 3.25 -35.17
N PRO A 108 -13.05 3.84 -34.56
CA PRO A 108 -13.93 4.76 -35.29
C PRO A 108 -13.14 5.94 -35.89
N PRO A 109 -13.38 6.30 -37.17
CA PRO A 109 -12.59 7.33 -37.86
C PRO A 109 -12.76 8.73 -37.25
N ALA A 110 -13.89 9.03 -36.60
CA ALA A 110 -14.15 10.30 -35.93
C ALA A 110 -13.57 10.36 -34.50
N GLY A 111 -12.88 9.33 -34.03
CA GLY A 111 -12.23 9.32 -32.72
C GLY A 111 -11.03 10.27 -32.64
N ILE A 112 -10.71 10.73 -31.43
CA ILE A 112 -9.51 11.54 -31.17
C ILE A 112 -8.27 10.67 -31.45
N ASP A 113 -7.31 11.21 -32.21
CA ASP A 113 -6.06 10.53 -32.57
C ASP A 113 -6.27 9.12 -33.17
N ALA A 114 -7.37 8.89 -33.89
CA ALA A 114 -7.74 7.55 -34.34
C ALA A 114 -6.67 6.93 -35.27
N SER A 115 -6.22 7.67 -36.29
CA SER A 115 -5.20 7.18 -37.26
C SER A 115 -3.84 6.88 -36.62
N ARG A 116 -3.50 7.59 -35.53
CA ARG A 116 -2.25 7.44 -34.78
C ARG A 116 -2.14 6.13 -34.03
N ASN A 117 -3.28 5.52 -33.68
CA ASN A 117 -3.33 4.33 -32.84
C ASN A 117 -3.91 3.11 -33.56
N GLY A 118 -4.82 3.29 -34.51
CA GLY A 118 -5.53 2.21 -35.20
C GLY A 118 -4.86 1.72 -36.48
N LEU A 119 -5.54 0.76 -37.11
CA LEU A 119 -5.35 0.33 -38.49
C LEU A 119 -6.49 0.90 -39.32
N PHE A 120 -6.15 1.51 -40.46
CA PHE A 120 -7.10 2.07 -41.41
C PHE A 120 -6.80 1.56 -42.82
N VAL A 121 -7.83 1.05 -43.48
CA VAL A 121 -7.84 0.78 -44.91
C VAL A 121 -8.78 1.80 -45.55
N ARG A 122 -8.21 2.79 -46.25
CA ARG A 122 -8.95 3.88 -46.88
C ARG A 122 -8.87 3.74 -48.39
N ALA A 123 -10.03 3.70 -49.05
CA ALA A 123 -10.11 3.83 -50.49
C ALA A 123 -10.39 5.29 -50.83
N ASN A 124 -9.58 5.88 -51.69
CA ASN A 124 -9.85 7.16 -52.34
C ASN A 124 -10.28 6.90 -53.81
N ALA A 125 -10.40 7.94 -54.63
CA ALA A 125 -10.72 7.78 -56.06
C ALA A 125 -9.69 6.91 -56.80
N ASP A 126 -8.39 7.12 -56.54
CA ASP A 126 -7.32 6.52 -57.34
C ASP A 126 -6.59 5.35 -56.65
N THR A 127 -6.59 5.32 -55.32
CA THR A 127 -5.75 4.40 -54.52
C THR A 127 -6.48 3.84 -53.32
N VAL A 128 -6.12 2.61 -52.92
CA VAL A 128 -6.46 2.05 -51.62
C VAL A 128 -5.19 1.98 -50.77
N VAL A 129 -5.22 2.63 -49.61
CA VAL A 129 -4.07 2.79 -48.71
C VAL A 129 -4.35 2.05 -47.41
N VAL A 130 -3.39 1.23 -47.00
CA VAL A 130 -3.39 0.56 -45.69
C VAL A 130 -2.36 1.24 -44.80
N ALA A 131 -2.81 1.77 -43.66
CA ALA A 131 -1.95 2.42 -42.69
C ALA A 131 -2.16 1.86 -41.27
N PHE A 132 -1.04 1.66 -40.57
CA PHE A 132 -0.99 1.30 -39.15
C PHE A 132 -0.31 2.43 -38.39
N ARG A 133 -0.98 3.03 -37.41
CA ARG A 133 -0.39 4.08 -36.54
C ARG A 133 0.33 5.18 -37.34
N ASP A 134 -0.40 5.79 -38.27
CA ASP A 134 0.05 6.79 -39.26
C ASP A 134 1.20 6.34 -40.20
N THR A 135 1.52 5.06 -40.24
CA THR A 135 2.57 4.51 -41.12
C THR A 135 1.93 3.66 -42.20
N VAL A 136 2.13 4.03 -43.47
CA VAL A 136 1.60 3.29 -44.62
C VAL A 136 2.35 1.96 -44.75
N ALA A 137 1.59 0.86 -44.77
CA ALA A 137 2.13 -0.49 -44.96
C ALA A 137 2.07 -0.92 -46.44
N ALA A 138 0.95 -0.67 -47.12
CA ALA A 138 0.77 -1.03 -48.52
C ALA A 138 -0.16 -0.03 -49.22
N VAL A 139 0.06 0.15 -50.53
CA VAL A 139 -0.77 0.97 -51.41
C VAL A 139 -1.02 0.21 -52.70
N ALA A 140 -2.26 0.22 -53.17
CA ALA A 140 -2.64 -0.38 -54.44
C ALA A 140 -3.48 0.60 -55.29
N PRO A 141 -3.29 0.66 -56.62
CA PRO A 141 -4.16 1.43 -57.50
C PRO A 141 -5.58 0.86 -57.50
N ARG A 142 -6.58 1.70 -57.22
CA ARG A 142 -7.99 1.30 -57.21
C ARG A 142 -8.48 0.79 -58.58
N PRO A 143 -8.06 1.37 -59.72
CA PRO A 143 -8.41 0.81 -61.03
C PRO A 143 -7.92 -0.63 -61.24
N ALA A 144 -6.74 -0.98 -60.73
CA ALA A 144 -6.18 -2.33 -60.83
C ALA A 144 -6.96 -3.34 -59.97
N ILE A 145 -7.45 -2.90 -58.80
CA ILE A 145 -8.34 -3.70 -57.94
C ILE A 145 -9.67 -3.94 -58.65
N ASN A 146 -10.29 -2.89 -59.20
CA ASN A 146 -11.58 -2.98 -59.90
C ASN A 146 -11.50 -3.82 -61.18
N ALA A 147 -10.33 -3.88 -61.83
CA ALA A 147 -10.08 -4.71 -63.01
C ALA A 147 -9.87 -6.20 -62.67
N GLY A 148 -9.94 -6.60 -61.41
CA GLY A 148 -9.74 -7.98 -60.97
C GLY A 148 -8.28 -8.40 -60.82
N GLY A 149 -7.33 -7.45 -60.82
CA GLY A 149 -5.90 -7.72 -60.60
C GLY A 149 -5.53 -8.09 -59.16
N CYS A 150 -6.46 -7.89 -58.22
CA CYS A 150 -6.33 -8.31 -56.83
C CYS A 150 -7.39 -9.37 -56.48
N SER A 151 -6.97 -10.44 -55.81
CA SER A 151 -7.87 -11.47 -55.28
C SER A 151 -8.40 -11.08 -53.90
N ALA A 152 -7.51 -10.82 -52.94
CA ALA A 152 -7.85 -10.39 -51.59
C ALA A 152 -6.79 -9.45 -51.02
N LEU A 153 -7.23 -8.56 -50.12
CA LEU A 153 -6.38 -7.81 -49.23
C LEU A 153 -6.23 -8.59 -47.92
N HIS A 154 -5.02 -9.04 -47.64
CA HIS A 154 -4.67 -9.71 -46.39
C HIS A 154 -3.93 -8.74 -45.47
N LEU A 155 -4.37 -8.61 -44.22
CA LEU A 155 -3.78 -7.77 -43.18
C LEU A 155 -3.43 -8.65 -42.00
N TRP A 156 -2.23 -8.48 -41.45
CA TRP A 156 -1.82 -9.19 -40.24
C TRP A 156 -1.21 -8.23 -39.22
N GLY A 157 -1.31 -8.60 -37.94
CA GLY A 157 -0.66 -7.90 -36.85
C GLY A 157 -0.36 -8.86 -35.72
N GLY A 158 0.92 -9.07 -35.40
CA GLY A 158 1.32 -10.03 -34.38
C GLY A 158 2.71 -9.77 -33.82
N PRO A 159 3.24 -10.69 -33.00
CA PRO A 159 4.59 -10.55 -32.42
C PRO A 159 5.71 -10.46 -33.48
N GLY A 160 5.50 -11.02 -34.67
CA GLY A 160 6.45 -11.00 -35.79
C GLY A 160 6.41 -9.74 -36.65
N GLY A 161 5.48 -8.81 -36.41
CA GLY A 161 5.28 -7.62 -37.24
C GLY A 161 3.81 -7.38 -37.57
N SER A 162 3.55 -6.25 -38.21
CA SER A 162 2.23 -5.91 -38.76
C SER A 162 2.38 -5.55 -40.23
N GLY A 163 1.48 -5.98 -41.09
CA GLY A 163 1.63 -5.75 -42.52
C GLY A 163 0.35 -5.94 -43.29
N ALA A 164 0.48 -5.72 -44.59
CA ALA A 164 -0.59 -5.84 -45.55
C ALA A 164 -0.07 -6.34 -46.89
N ASP A 165 -0.88 -7.15 -47.58
CA ASP A 165 -0.59 -7.70 -48.90
C ASP A 165 -1.84 -7.65 -49.78
N PHE A 166 -1.75 -6.94 -50.90
CA PHE A 166 -2.76 -6.98 -51.96
C PHE A 166 -2.42 -8.13 -52.93
N ILE A 167 -2.97 -9.31 -52.65
CA ILE A 167 -2.62 -10.55 -53.34
C ILE A 167 -2.97 -10.45 -54.83
N GLY A 168 -1.94 -10.43 -55.67
CA GLY A 168 -2.04 -10.32 -57.13
C GLY A 168 -1.49 -9.02 -57.71
N ILE A 169 -1.23 -7.99 -56.88
CA ILE A 169 -0.66 -6.71 -57.32
C ILE A 169 0.83 -6.66 -56.98
N PRO A 170 1.75 -6.71 -57.97
CA PRO A 170 3.18 -6.62 -57.71
C PRO A 170 3.56 -5.32 -57.00
N GLY A 171 4.36 -5.42 -55.94
CA GLY A 171 4.84 -4.26 -55.18
C GLY A 171 3.83 -3.66 -54.19
N ALA A 172 2.61 -4.18 -54.10
CA ALA A 172 1.59 -3.72 -53.15
C ALA A 172 1.57 -4.58 -51.86
N THR A 173 2.75 -4.84 -51.30
CA THR A 173 2.94 -5.60 -50.05
C THR A 173 3.92 -4.86 -49.15
N GLY A 174 3.72 -4.92 -47.84
CA GLY A 174 4.65 -4.32 -46.90
C GLY A 174 4.50 -4.82 -45.48
N THR A 175 5.64 -4.90 -44.80
CA THR A 175 5.73 -5.33 -43.39
C THR A 175 6.36 -4.21 -42.57
N LEU A 176 5.72 -3.91 -41.45
CA LEU A 176 6.14 -2.97 -40.43
C LEU A 176 6.60 -3.71 -39.18
N ALA A 177 7.37 -3.02 -38.35
CA ALA A 177 7.92 -3.57 -37.13
C ALA A 177 6.82 -3.90 -36.08
N PRO A 178 7.06 -4.83 -35.14
CA PRO A 178 6.04 -5.32 -34.20
C PRO A 178 5.39 -4.26 -33.30
N GLU A 179 6.06 -3.14 -33.03
CA GLU A 179 5.51 -2.01 -32.27
C GLU A 179 4.41 -1.23 -33.02
N LYS A 180 4.28 -1.46 -34.33
CA LYS A 180 3.22 -0.87 -35.18
C LYS A 180 1.91 -1.63 -35.13
N LYS A 181 1.78 -2.66 -34.28
CA LYS A 181 0.47 -3.30 -34.01
C LYS A 181 -0.61 -2.27 -33.68
N PRO A 182 -1.80 -2.38 -34.27
CA PRO A 182 -2.87 -1.42 -34.05
C PRO A 182 -3.55 -1.65 -32.70
N GLN A 183 -4.08 -0.58 -32.13
CA GLN A 183 -5.09 -0.67 -31.09
C GLN A 183 -6.43 -1.11 -31.71
N VAL A 184 -7.15 -1.97 -31.00
CA VAL A 184 -8.47 -2.47 -31.42
C VAL A 184 -9.53 -2.00 -30.43
N ALA A 185 -10.42 -1.12 -30.91
CA ALA A 185 -11.62 -0.69 -30.21
C ALA A 185 -12.89 -1.39 -30.74
N GLY A 186 -12.78 -2.05 -31.89
CA GLY A 186 -13.85 -2.68 -32.63
C GLY A 186 -13.42 -2.96 -34.06
N ILE A 187 -14.39 -3.28 -34.93
CA ILE A 187 -14.22 -3.37 -36.37
C ILE A 187 -15.28 -2.49 -36.99
N PHE A 188 -14.85 -1.52 -37.81
CA PHE A 188 -15.70 -0.51 -38.42
C PHE A 188 -15.48 -0.48 -39.93
N THR A 189 -16.57 -0.44 -40.70
CA THR A 189 -16.51 -0.49 -42.17
C THR A 189 -17.67 0.28 -42.82
N ASP A 190 -17.40 0.93 -43.95
CA ASP A 190 -18.42 1.52 -44.83
C ASP A 190 -18.91 0.52 -45.89
N LEU A 191 -18.38 -0.71 -45.91
CA LEU A 191 -18.78 -1.73 -46.88
C LEU A 191 -20.24 -2.15 -46.69
N LYS A 192 -21.00 -2.15 -47.79
CA LYS A 192 -22.40 -2.58 -47.85
C LYS A 192 -22.51 -3.87 -48.65
N VAL A 193 -21.92 -4.94 -48.12
CA VAL A 193 -21.90 -6.28 -48.74
C VAL A 193 -22.51 -7.32 -47.79
N PRO A 194 -23.15 -8.39 -48.31
CA PRO A 194 -23.53 -9.52 -47.49
C PRO A 194 -22.29 -10.30 -47.00
N PRO A 195 -22.40 -11.07 -45.90
CA PRO A 195 -21.34 -12.02 -45.52
C PRO A 195 -21.00 -12.96 -46.69
N GLN A 196 -19.72 -13.02 -47.06
CA GLN A 196 -19.27 -13.78 -48.23
C GLN A 196 -17.95 -14.52 -47.94
N PRO A 197 -17.66 -15.64 -48.63
CA PRO A 197 -16.40 -16.35 -48.48
C PRO A 197 -15.20 -15.42 -48.71
N GLY A 198 -14.18 -15.53 -47.84
CA GLY A 198 -12.96 -14.72 -47.91
C GLY A 198 -13.05 -13.35 -47.23
N LEU A 199 -14.24 -12.89 -46.83
CA LEU A 199 -14.40 -11.73 -45.93
C LEU A 199 -14.39 -12.20 -44.48
N SER A 200 -13.28 -11.95 -43.79
CA SER A 200 -13.09 -12.39 -42.41
C SER A 200 -12.12 -11.50 -41.65
N ALA A 201 -12.36 -11.32 -40.37
CA ALA A 201 -11.38 -10.82 -39.43
C ALA A 201 -11.38 -11.69 -38.17
N ARG A 202 -10.18 -12.03 -37.71
CA ARG A 202 -9.91 -12.76 -36.48
C ARG A 202 -9.02 -11.90 -35.61
N VAL A 203 -9.50 -11.58 -34.41
CA VAL A 203 -8.75 -10.85 -33.38
C VAL A 203 -8.57 -11.77 -32.19
N ASP A 204 -7.35 -12.18 -31.90
CA ASP A 204 -7.02 -12.95 -30.70
C ASP A 204 -6.63 -11.98 -29.57
N ILE A 205 -7.43 -11.98 -28.50
CA ILE A 205 -7.28 -11.05 -27.37
C ILE A 205 -6.16 -11.52 -26.45
N ASP A 206 -5.35 -10.58 -25.96
CA ASP A 206 -4.33 -10.86 -24.96
C ASP A 206 -4.96 -11.08 -23.57
N THR A 207 -5.20 -12.35 -23.26
CA THR A 207 -5.83 -12.84 -22.03
C THR A 207 -4.82 -13.46 -21.06
N ARG A 208 -3.52 -13.16 -21.21
CA ARG A 208 -2.41 -13.85 -20.49
C ARG A 208 -2.52 -13.86 -18.96
N PHE A 209 -3.25 -12.91 -18.38
CA PHE A 209 -3.43 -12.80 -16.93
C PHE A 209 -4.67 -13.56 -16.41
N ILE A 210 -5.54 -14.04 -17.29
CA ILE A 210 -6.75 -14.80 -16.94
C ILE A 210 -6.38 -16.28 -16.85
N THR A 211 -5.82 -16.66 -15.71
CA THR A 211 -5.36 -18.02 -15.44
C THR A 211 -6.14 -18.64 -14.28
N ALA A 212 -6.17 -19.97 -14.25
CA ALA A 212 -6.62 -20.75 -13.10
C ALA A 212 -5.58 -21.83 -12.77
N PRO A 213 -5.29 -22.09 -11.48
CA PRO A 213 -4.32 -23.11 -11.11
C PRO A 213 -4.83 -24.51 -11.49
N THR A 214 -3.95 -25.33 -12.08
CA THR A 214 -4.25 -26.75 -12.33
C THR A 214 -4.35 -27.54 -11.02
N THR A 215 -4.92 -28.74 -11.09
CA THR A 215 -4.94 -29.68 -9.95
C THR A 215 -3.53 -29.99 -9.44
N LEU A 216 -2.54 -30.10 -10.32
CA LEU A 216 -1.13 -30.28 -9.95
C LEU A 216 -0.58 -29.09 -9.16
N LYS A 217 -0.84 -27.86 -9.64
CA LYS A 217 -0.44 -26.64 -8.94
C LYS A 217 -1.10 -26.53 -7.57
N LEU A 218 -2.41 -26.80 -7.49
CA LEU A 218 -3.15 -26.82 -6.23
C LEU A 218 -2.60 -27.88 -5.26
N ALA A 219 -2.36 -29.10 -5.72
CA ALA A 219 -1.80 -30.17 -4.90
C ALA A 219 -0.42 -29.80 -4.35
N ALA A 220 0.47 -29.22 -5.16
CA ALA A 220 1.78 -28.75 -4.71
C ALA A 220 1.68 -27.62 -3.69
N ILE A 221 0.77 -26.66 -3.90
CA ILE A 221 0.49 -25.60 -2.93
C ILE A 221 0.02 -26.20 -1.59
N THR A 222 -0.99 -27.06 -1.61
CA THR A 222 -1.58 -27.64 -0.40
C THR A 222 -0.58 -28.52 0.34
N LEU A 223 0.10 -29.44 -0.35
CA LEU A 223 1.12 -30.30 0.25
C LEU A 223 2.31 -29.50 0.77
N GLY A 224 2.76 -28.48 0.01
CA GLY A 224 3.82 -27.57 0.43
C GLY A 224 3.48 -26.86 1.74
N LEU A 225 2.28 -26.29 1.86
CA LEU A 225 1.82 -25.63 3.08
C LEU A 225 1.68 -26.60 4.27
N ILE A 226 1.20 -27.83 4.04
CA ILE A 226 1.15 -28.88 5.07
C ILE A 226 2.57 -29.23 5.55
N CYS A 227 3.51 -29.39 4.63
CA CYS A 227 4.92 -29.65 4.95
C CYS A 227 5.56 -28.49 5.74
N VAL A 228 5.29 -27.24 5.36
CA VAL A 228 5.72 -26.06 6.13
C VAL A 228 5.14 -26.13 7.54
N LEU A 229 3.83 -26.33 7.70
CA LEU A 229 3.18 -26.42 9.01
C LEU A 229 3.77 -27.56 9.86
N ALA A 230 3.95 -28.75 9.28
CA ALA A 230 4.57 -29.89 9.95
C ALA A 230 6.00 -29.58 10.42
N SER A 231 6.80 -28.88 9.58
CA SER A 231 8.16 -28.47 9.96
C SER A 231 8.18 -27.48 11.12
N LEU A 232 7.20 -26.56 11.19
CA LEU A 232 7.05 -25.61 12.28
C LEU A 232 6.58 -26.28 13.57
N ILE A 233 5.64 -27.21 13.48
CA ILE A 233 5.19 -28.01 14.63
C ILE A 233 6.36 -28.83 15.18
N ALA A 234 7.13 -29.48 14.31
CA ALA A 234 8.33 -30.21 14.70
C ALA A 234 9.39 -29.30 15.36
N LEU A 235 9.61 -28.10 14.82
CA LEU A 235 10.47 -27.08 15.43
C LEU A 235 9.95 -26.66 16.81
N ALA A 236 8.62 -26.54 16.98
CA ALA A 236 7.99 -26.23 18.26
C ALA A 236 8.21 -27.33 19.30
N VAL A 237 8.22 -28.60 18.89
CA VAL A 237 8.54 -29.74 19.76
C VAL A 237 10.01 -29.71 20.17
N LEU A 238 10.93 -29.47 19.23
CA LEU A 238 12.37 -29.29 19.54
C LEU A 238 12.62 -28.11 20.49
N ASP A 239 11.87 -27.03 20.33
CA ASP A 239 11.90 -25.87 21.23
C ASP A 239 11.49 -26.18 22.67
N ARG A 240 10.70 -27.24 22.93
CA ARG A 240 10.30 -27.63 24.30
C ARG A 240 11.46 -28.16 25.12
N ALA A 241 12.45 -28.79 24.48
CA ALA A 241 13.60 -29.37 25.17
C ALA A 241 14.62 -28.30 25.65
N HIS A 242 14.76 -27.20 24.91
CA HIS A 242 15.83 -26.21 25.15
C HIS A 242 15.34 -24.78 25.44
N GLY A 243 14.07 -24.50 25.13
CA GLY A 243 13.49 -23.16 25.25
C GLY A 243 12.97 -22.87 26.66
N ARG A 244 13.21 -21.64 27.13
CA ARG A 244 12.63 -21.17 28.39
C ARG A 244 11.12 -20.99 28.23
N ARG A 245 10.33 -21.55 29.15
CA ARG A 245 8.88 -21.28 29.19
C ARG A 245 8.67 -19.82 29.60
N LEU A 246 7.90 -19.09 28.81
CA LEU A 246 7.35 -17.82 29.27
C LEU A 246 6.12 -18.09 30.14
N PRO A 247 5.88 -17.26 31.16
CA PRO A 247 4.53 -17.11 31.72
C PRO A 247 3.56 -16.82 30.56
N GLY A 248 2.42 -17.51 30.51
CA GLY A 248 1.50 -17.47 29.38
C GLY A 248 1.07 -16.06 28.97
N LEU A 249 0.85 -15.87 27.66
CA LEU A 249 0.35 -14.61 27.05
C LEU A 249 -0.89 -14.08 27.78
N TRP A 250 -1.79 -14.97 28.19
CA TRP A 250 -3.00 -14.62 28.94
C TRP A 250 -2.70 -13.92 30.27
N ARG A 251 -1.65 -14.34 31.00
CA ARG A 251 -1.22 -13.65 32.23
C ARG A 251 -0.61 -12.29 31.96
N ARG A 252 -0.05 -12.03 30.78
CA ARG A 252 0.44 -10.68 30.42
C ARG A 252 -0.71 -9.75 30.08
N TRP A 253 -1.72 -10.29 29.42
CA TRP A 253 -2.95 -9.56 29.08
C TRP A 253 -3.72 -9.12 30.32
N LEU A 254 -3.92 -10.03 31.28
CA LEU A 254 -4.67 -9.78 32.52
C LEU A 254 -3.92 -8.94 33.57
N ARG A 255 -2.59 -8.78 33.46
CA ARG A 255 -1.77 -8.08 34.47
C ARG A 255 -1.47 -6.63 34.13
N ALA A 256 -2.10 -6.06 33.11
CA ALA A 256 -1.97 -4.64 32.83
C ALA A 256 -2.55 -3.81 33.99
N GLY A 257 -1.80 -2.80 34.44
CA GLY A 257 -2.25 -1.93 35.51
C GLY A 257 -3.42 -1.03 35.05
N PRO A 258 -4.20 -0.45 35.99
CA PRO A 258 -5.37 0.38 35.66
C PRO A 258 -5.00 1.58 34.77
N ALA A 259 -3.81 2.16 34.95
CA ALA A 259 -3.33 3.24 34.11
C ALA A 259 -3.14 2.84 32.64
N THR A 260 -2.69 1.60 32.36
CA THR A 260 -2.54 1.12 30.99
C THR A 260 -3.91 0.90 30.35
N TRP A 261 -4.87 0.36 31.10
CA TRP A 261 -6.26 0.20 30.64
C TRP A 261 -6.92 1.52 30.26
N LEU A 262 -6.69 2.59 31.04
CA LEU A 262 -7.18 3.93 30.68
C LEU A 262 -6.59 4.42 29.36
N VAL A 263 -5.30 4.20 29.13
CA VAL A 263 -4.66 4.56 27.85
C VAL A 263 -5.21 3.69 26.71
N ASP A 264 -5.45 2.39 26.95
CA ASP A 264 -6.05 1.52 25.94
C ASP A 264 -7.46 2.00 25.57
N ALA A 265 -8.29 2.35 26.54
CA ALA A 265 -9.62 2.90 26.31
C ALA A 265 -9.56 4.21 25.52
N ALA A 266 -8.62 5.11 25.85
CA ALA A 266 -8.43 6.36 25.14
C ALA A 266 -7.97 6.12 23.68
N VAL A 267 -6.93 5.31 23.46
CA VAL A 267 -6.40 5.03 22.12
C VAL A 267 -7.41 4.31 21.25
N ILE A 268 -8.05 3.25 21.77
CA ILE A 268 -9.07 2.50 21.03
C ILE A 268 -10.28 3.40 20.76
N GLY A 269 -10.72 4.19 21.74
CA GLY A 269 -11.81 5.15 21.57
C GLY A 269 -11.52 6.18 20.47
N THR A 270 -10.30 6.73 20.43
CA THR A 270 -9.89 7.65 19.37
C THR A 270 -9.83 6.98 18.00
N LEU A 271 -9.30 5.74 17.90
CA LEU A 271 -9.29 5.00 16.63
C LEU A 271 -10.70 4.71 16.12
N LEU A 272 -11.63 4.32 17.00
CA LEU A 272 -13.03 4.06 16.64
C LEU A 272 -13.76 5.35 16.24
N LEU A 273 -13.52 6.45 16.94
CA LEU A 273 -14.05 7.76 16.55
C LEU A 273 -13.53 8.16 15.16
N TRP A 274 -12.22 8.03 14.94
CA TRP A 274 -11.56 8.38 13.68
C TRP A 274 -11.98 7.50 12.51
N HIS A 275 -12.34 6.24 12.75
CA HIS A 275 -12.93 5.37 11.74
C HIS A 275 -14.20 5.96 11.13
N VAL A 276 -14.99 6.70 11.93
CA VAL A 276 -16.23 7.34 11.49
C VAL A 276 -16.00 8.76 10.96
N VAL A 277 -15.27 9.61 11.70
CA VAL A 277 -15.15 11.05 11.34
C VAL A 277 -13.87 11.40 10.57
N GLY A 278 -12.87 10.53 10.60
CA GLY A 278 -11.55 10.79 10.04
C GLY A 278 -11.52 10.78 8.52
N ALA A 279 -10.54 11.51 7.97
CA ALA A 279 -10.32 11.58 6.53
C ALA A 279 -9.93 10.23 5.93
N ILE A 280 -10.33 10.01 4.68
CA ILE A 280 -9.93 8.87 3.85
C ILE A 280 -8.57 9.11 3.18
N SER A 281 -7.94 8.03 2.72
CA SER A 281 -6.64 8.12 2.03
C SER A 281 -6.80 8.34 0.52
N SER A 282 -5.73 8.80 -0.14
CA SER A 282 -5.68 9.05 -1.60
C SER A 282 -6.09 7.85 -2.47
N ASP A 283 -5.67 6.65 -2.09
CA ASP A 283 -5.82 5.45 -2.93
C ASP A 283 -7.03 4.59 -2.51
N ASP A 284 -7.97 5.14 -1.73
CA ASP A 284 -9.16 4.39 -1.30
C ASP A 284 -10.06 4.03 -2.48
N GLY A 285 -10.37 5.01 -3.33
CA GLY A 285 -11.12 4.76 -4.58
C GLY A 285 -10.36 3.84 -5.54
N TYR A 286 -9.04 3.94 -5.57
CA TYR A 286 -8.17 3.10 -6.40
C TYR A 286 -8.28 1.63 -6.01
N ASN A 287 -8.03 1.31 -4.74
CA ASN A 287 -8.06 -0.06 -4.22
C ASN A 287 -9.48 -0.63 -4.19
N LEU A 288 -10.50 0.20 -3.91
CA LEU A 288 -11.90 -0.23 -3.93
C LEU A 288 -12.33 -0.65 -5.34
N THR A 289 -12.02 0.14 -6.37
CA THR A 289 -12.39 -0.18 -7.75
C THR A 289 -11.69 -1.45 -8.22
N ILE A 290 -10.37 -1.57 -7.98
CA ILE A 290 -9.62 -2.80 -8.30
C ILE A 290 -10.23 -4.02 -7.61
N ALA A 291 -10.57 -3.91 -6.32
CA ALA A 291 -11.20 -5.00 -5.58
C ALA A 291 -12.57 -5.38 -6.18
N ARG A 292 -13.42 -4.41 -6.51
CA ARG A 292 -14.77 -4.64 -7.06
C ARG A 292 -14.76 -5.31 -8.43
N VAL A 293 -13.86 -4.89 -9.33
CA VAL A 293 -13.81 -5.44 -10.70
C VAL A 293 -13.07 -6.78 -10.78
N SER A 294 -12.28 -7.13 -9.77
CA SER A 294 -11.41 -8.32 -9.82
C SER A 294 -12.16 -9.64 -9.99
N GLY A 295 -13.38 -9.76 -9.43
CA GLY A 295 -14.19 -10.97 -9.53
C GLY A 295 -14.64 -11.26 -10.97
N GLU A 296 -15.08 -10.23 -11.69
CA GLU A 296 -15.54 -10.34 -13.08
C GLU A 296 -14.37 -10.40 -14.07
N ALA A 297 -13.28 -9.67 -13.79
CA ALA A 297 -12.07 -9.69 -14.63
C ALA A 297 -11.35 -11.05 -14.59
N GLY A 298 -11.57 -11.86 -13.55
CA GLY A 298 -10.91 -13.15 -13.35
C GLY A 298 -9.50 -13.08 -12.74
N TYR A 299 -8.99 -11.87 -12.46
CA TYR A 299 -7.72 -11.61 -11.78
C TYR A 299 -7.71 -10.18 -11.20
N THR A 300 -6.70 -9.85 -10.38
CA THR A 300 -6.54 -8.49 -9.83
C THR A 300 -5.84 -7.58 -10.85
N ALA A 301 -6.61 -7.00 -11.77
CA ALA A 301 -6.11 -6.08 -12.79
C ALA A 301 -5.83 -4.68 -12.22
N ASN A 302 -4.76 -4.03 -12.68
CA ASN A 302 -4.63 -2.59 -12.53
C ASN A 302 -5.63 -1.90 -13.47
N TYR A 303 -6.77 -1.50 -12.94
CA TYR A 303 -7.89 -0.98 -13.73
C TYR A 303 -7.59 0.37 -14.40
N PHE A 304 -6.74 1.20 -13.79
CA PHE A 304 -6.54 2.59 -14.21
C PHE A 304 -5.28 2.79 -15.07
N ARG A 305 -4.33 1.85 -15.09
CA ARG A 305 -3.05 2.02 -15.78
C ARG A 305 -2.46 0.66 -16.22
N PHE A 306 -1.31 0.72 -16.89
CA PHE A 306 -0.48 -0.45 -17.22
C PHE A 306 -1.15 -1.48 -18.12
N PHE A 307 -2.07 -1.04 -19.00
CA PHE A 307 -2.68 -1.89 -20.01
C PHE A 307 -3.38 -3.13 -19.40
N GLY A 308 -3.96 -3.00 -18.20
CA GLY A 308 -4.61 -4.09 -17.49
C GLY A 308 -3.66 -5.09 -16.82
N ALA A 309 -2.36 -4.80 -16.71
CA ALA A 309 -1.42 -5.71 -16.06
C ALA A 309 -1.84 -6.07 -14.62
N THR A 310 -1.65 -7.34 -14.24
CA THR A 310 -1.98 -7.83 -12.89
C THR A 310 -1.23 -7.10 -11.78
N GLU A 311 -1.82 -6.97 -10.58
CA GLU A 311 -1.17 -6.42 -9.39
C GLU A 311 -0.17 -7.37 -8.71
N ALA A 312 -0.06 -8.62 -9.16
CA ALA A 312 0.98 -9.51 -8.69
C ALA A 312 2.38 -8.84 -8.84
N PRO A 313 3.26 -8.94 -7.82
CA PRO A 313 3.19 -9.83 -6.66
C PRO A 313 2.43 -9.29 -5.42
N PHE A 314 1.75 -8.14 -5.52
CA PHE A 314 1.20 -7.40 -4.39
C PHE A 314 -0.33 -7.42 -4.28
N ASP A 315 -0.98 -8.51 -4.71
CA ASP A 315 -2.43 -8.57 -4.95
C ASP A 315 -3.25 -9.30 -3.87
N TRP A 316 -2.60 -9.89 -2.86
CA TRP A 316 -3.30 -10.74 -1.88
C TRP A 316 -4.27 -9.95 -1.01
N TYR A 317 -3.94 -8.71 -0.69
CA TYR A 317 -4.82 -7.86 0.12
C TYR A 317 -6.00 -7.34 -0.68
N GLN A 318 -5.82 -6.99 -1.94
CA GLN A 318 -6.91 -6.64 -2.86
C GLN A 318 -7.86 -7.83 -3.03
N SER A 319 -7.34 -9.06 -3.05
CA SER A 319 -8.18 -10.26 -3.05
C SER A 319 -9.04 -10.37 -1.79
N VAL A 320 -8.51 -10.02 -0.61
CA VAL A 320 -9.32 -9.95 0.63
C VAL A 320 -10.35 -8.83 0.55
N LEU A 321 -9.95 -7.65 0.06
CA LEU A 321 -10.87 -6.52 -0.13
C LEU A 321 -12.00 -6.86 -1.11
N ALA A 322 -11.75 -7.66 -2.15
CA ALA A 322 -12.78 -8.11 -3.08
C ALA A 322 -13.88 -8.93 -2.36
N HIS A 323 -13.50 -9.80 -1.42
CA HIS A 323 -14.47 -10.54 -0.60
C HIS A 323 -15.25 -9.63 0.34
N LEU A 324 -14.61 -8.60 0.91
CA LEU A 324 -15.32 -7.60 1.74
C LEU A 324 -16.30 -6.78 0.88
N ALA A 325 -15.89 -6.38 -0.32
CA ALA A 325 -16.68 -5.58 -1.25
C ALA A 325 -17.93 -6.31 -1.76
N ALA A 326 -17.88 -7.65 -1.82
CA ALA A 326 -19.03 -8.49 -2.15
C ALA A 326 -20.16 -8.42 -1.08
N ILE A 327 -19.81 -8.13 0.18
CA ILE A 327 -20.79 -7.95 1.27
C ILE A 327 -21.35 -6.52 1.24
N SER A 328 -20.47 -5.52 1.30
CA SER A 328 -20.84 -4.11 1.21
C SER A 328 -19.66 -3.30 0.71
N THR A 329 -19.92 -2.23 -0.05
CA THR A 329 -18.90 -1.30 -0.53
C THR A 329 -18.80 -0.03 0.31
N ALA A 330 -19.57 0.05 1.40
CA ALA A 330 -19.56 1.20 2.30
C ALA A 330 -18.16 1.43 2.91
N GLY A 331 -17.71 2.69 2.93
CA GLY A 331 -16.36 3.04 3.41
C GLY A 331 -16.10 2.66 4.87
N VAL A 332 -17.11 2.71 5.74
CA VAL A 332 -17.01 2.23 7.14
C VAL A 332 -16.83 0.72 7.26
N TRP A 333 -17.29 -0.06 6.30
CA TRP A 333 -17.10 -1.52 6.29
C TRP A 333 -15.75 -1.90 5.67
N MET A 334 -15.46 -1.34 4.50
CA MET A 334 -14.24 -1.65 3.75
C MET A 334 -12.96 -1.34 4.53
N ARG A 335 -12.99 -0.34 5.41
CA ARG A 335 -11.83 0.09 6.22
C ARG A 335 -11.68 -0.66 7.55
N LEU A 336 -12.55 -1.61 7.88
CA LEU A 336 -12.45 -2.38 9.13
C LEU A 336 -11.10 -3.08 9.32
N PRO A 337 -10.47 -3.69 8.28
CA PRO A 337 -9.15 -4.31 8.43
C PRO A 337 -8.07 -3.31 8.89
N ALA A 338 -8.11 -2.07 8.40
CA ALA A 338 -7.17 -1.02 8.79
C ALA A 338 -7.34 -0.65 10.27
N THR A 339 -8.57 -0.43 10.73
CA THR A 339 -8.86 -0.11 12.14
C THR A 339 -8.53 -1.27 13.06
N ALA A 340 -8.84 -2.50 12.67
CA ALA A 340 -8.46 -3.70 13.43
C ALA A 340 -6.93 -3.84 13.53
N ALA A 341 -6.18 -3.57 12.47
CA ALA A 341 -4.73 -3.55 12.48
C ALA A 341 -4.17 -2.46 13.43
N GLY A 342 -4.82 -1.30 13.50
CA GLY A 342 -4.46 -0.23 14.45
C GLY A 342 -4.65 -0.64 15.90
N ILE A 343 -5.81 -1.21 16.23
CA ILE A 343 -6.11 -1.73 17.57
C ILE A 343 -5.11 -2.85 17.93
N ALA A 344 -4.87 -3.80 17.03
CA ALA A 344 -3.92 -4.89 17.26
C ALA A 344 -2.49 -4.37 17.46
N THR A 345 -2.06 -3.38 16.66
CA THR A 345 -0.74 -2.74 16.79
C THR A 345 -0.58 -2.09 18.16
N TRP A 346 -1.59 -1.32 18.61
CA TRP A 346 -1.58 -0.70 19.92
C TRP A 346 -1.54 -1.73 21.05
N LEU A 347 -2.33 -2.81 20.96
CA LEU A 347 -2.34 -3.85 21.99
C LEU A 347 -1.00 -4.60 22.06
N ILE A 348 -0.34 -4.87 20.93
CA ILE A 348 1.03 -5.42 20.91
C ILE A 348 1.99 -4.42 21.56
N LEU A 349 1.88 -3.14 21.24
CA LEU A 349 2.72 -2.09 21.79
C LEU A 349 2.59 -2.01 23.32
N SER A 350 1.36 -1.86 23.82
CA SER A 350 1.07 -1.61 25.24
C SER A 350 1.29 -2.85 26.11
N ARG A 351 0.93 -4.05 25.63
CA ARG A 351 1.01 -5.30 26.40
C ARG A 351 2.31 -6.07 26.22
N CYS A 352 2.98 -5.94 25.08
CA CYS A 352 4.15 -6.77 24.76
C CYS A 352 5.43 -5.94 24.60
N ALA A 353 5.42 -4.90 23.77
CA ALA A 353 6.63 -4.15 23.45
C ALA A 353 7.14 -3.31 24.62
N LEU A 354 6.30 -2.45 25.23
CA LEU A 354 6.71 -1.59 26.35
C LEU A 354 7.24 -2.41 27.56
N PRO A 355 6.56 -3.49 28.01
CA PRO A 355 7.09 -4.34 29.09
C PRO A 355 8.40 -5.03 28.73
N ARG A 356 8.61 -5.37 27.45
CA ARG A 356 9.84 -5.99 26.95
C ARG A 356 11.03 -5.03 26.96
N LEU A 357 10.78 -3.75 26.64
CA LEU A 357 11.75 -2.66 26.64
C LEU A 357 12.18 -2.26 28.06
N GLY A 358 11.28 -2.41 29.05
CA GLY A 358 11.64 -2.32 30.46
C GLY A 358 10.43 -2.32 31.39
N ARG A 359 10.52 -3.04 32.52
CA ARG A 359 9.43 -3.07 33.51
C ARG A 359 9.15 -1.69 34.10
N LYS A 360 10.19 -0.89 34.37
CA LYS A 360 10.03 0.48 34.91
C LYS A 360 9.43 1.45 33.88
N LEU A 361 9.66 1.21 32.58
CA LEU A 361 9.03 1.96 31.49
C LEU A 361 7.53 1.69 31.45
N ALA A 362 7.13 0.42 31.41
CA ALA A 362 5.72 0.02 31.34
C ALA A 362 4.89 0.45 32.58
N LEU A 363 5.52 0.59 33.74
CA LEU A 363 4.88 1.11 34.96
C LEU A 363 4.83 2.64 35.03
N ASN A 364 5.57 3.35 34.18
CA ASN A 364 5.58 4.80 34.17
C ASN A 364 4.38 5.32 33.36
N ARG A 365 3.40 5.91 34.06
CA ARG A 365 2.16 6.44 33.48
C ARG A 365 2.43 7.41 32.33
N VAL A 366 3.33 8.38 32.51
CA VAL A 366 3.61 9.41 31.50
C VAL A 366 4.22 8.79 30.24
N ALA A 367 5.10 7.80 30.38
CA ALA A 367 5.70 7.13 29.24
C ALA A 367 4.68 6.32 28.42
N VAL A 368 3.73 5.64 29.08
CA VAL A 368 2.66 4.90 28.40
C VAL A 368 1.69 5.85 27.70
N TRP A 369 1.29 6.94 28.36
CA TRP A 369 0.48 8.00 27.72
C TRP A 369 1.20 8.61 26.52
N THR A 370 2.51 8.85 26.62
CA THR A 370 3.29 9.40 25.50
C THR A 370 3.37 8.42 24.34
N ALA A 371 3.56 7.12 24.62
CA ALA A 371 3.54 6.09 23.59
C ALA A 371 2.19 6.05 22.86
N GLY A 372 1.07 6.17 23.58
CA GLY A 372 -0.27 6.24 23.01
C GLY A 372 -0.50 7.50 22.16
N ALA A 373 -0.13 8.67 22.67
CA ALA A 373 -0.29 9.93 21.95
C ALA A 373 0.57 9.99 20.68
N VAL A 374 1.84 9.55 20.73
CA VAL A 374 2.73 9.49 19.56
C VAL A 374 2.26 8.44 18.56
N PHE A 375 1.75 7.29 19.03
CA PHE A 375 1.14 6.28 18.16
C PHE A 375 -0.06 6.86 17.40
N LEU A 376 -0.99 7.53 18.09
CA LEU A 376 -2.15 8.17 17.45
C LEU A 376 -1.72 9.25 16.45
N ALA A 377 -0.84 10.17 16.86
CA ALA A 377 -0.33 11.23 15.97
C ALA A 377 0.37 10.69 14.72
N ALA A 378 0.94 9.47 14.78
CA ALA A 378 1.54 8.81 13.62
C ALA A 378 0.57 7.90 12.85
N TRP A 379 -0.57 7.52 13.44
CA TRP A 379 -1.55 6.63 12.82
C TRP A 379 -2.63 7.40 12.07
N LEU A 380 -3.26 8.39 12.72
CA LEU A 380 -4.42 9.12 12.21
C LEU A 380 -4.17 9.80 10.84
N PRO A 381 -3.01 10.46 10.59
CA PRO A 381 -2.76 11.12 9.30
C PRO A 381 -2.41 10.19 8.13
N PHE A 382 -2.12 8.90 8.38
CA PHE A 382 -1.62 7.97 7.36
C PHE A 382 -2.51 6.72 7.17
N ASN A 383 -3.03 6.14 8.25
CA ASN A 383 -3.48 4.75 8.28
C ASN A 383 -5.01 4.60 8.46
N ASN A 384 -5.79 5.41 7.74
CA ASN A 384 -7.27 5.41 7.83
C ASN A 384 -7.98 5.03 6.51
N GLY A 385 -7.27 4.41 5.57
CA GLY A 385 -7.79 4.04 4.25
C GLY A 385 -7.62 2.57 3.89
N LEU A 386 -7.77 2.25 2.61
CA LEU A 386 -7.58 0.91 2.02
C LEU A 386 -6.15 0.65 1.55
N ARG A 387 -5.23 1.59 1.79
CA ARG A 387 -3.81 1.37 1.55
C ARG A 387 -3.26 0.30 2.50
N PRO A 388 -2.17 -0.40 2.15
CA PRO A 388 -1.66 -1.52 2.96
C PRO A 388 -0.83 -1.11 4.18
N GLU A 389 -0.43 0.16 4.33
CA GLU A 389 0.39 0.63 5.46
C GLU A 389 -0.13 0.25 6.85
N PRO A 390 -1.44 0.25 7.16
CA PRO A 390 -1.95 -0.20 8.45
C PRO A 390 -1.51 -1.64 8.77
N LEU A 391 -1.55 -2.54 7.77
CA LEU A 391 -1.13 -3.93 7.90
C LEU A 391 0.39 -4.07 7.95
N ILE A 392 1.13 -3.25 7.21
CA ILE A 392 2.61 -3.22 7.25
C ILE A 392 3.10 -2.73 8.62
N ALA A 393 2.49 -1.68 9.18
CA ALA A 393 2.82 -1.16 10.51
C ALA A 393 2.57 -2.20 11.61
N PHE A 394 1.44 -2.92 11.51
CA PHE A 394 1.16 -4.07 12.35
C PHE A 394 2.22 -5.16 12.17
N GLY A 395 2.51 -5.56 10.93
CA GLY A 395 3.45 -6.60 10.58
C GLY A 395 4.87 -6.33 11.07
N ALA A 396 5.35 -5.09 10.93
CA ALA A 396 6.67 -4.67 11.41
C ALA A 396 6.79 -4.77 12.94
N LEU A 397 5.78 -4.31 13.69
CA LEU A 397 5.80 -4.40 15.16
C LEU A 397 5.61 -5.85 15.64
N ALA A 398 4.74 -6.62 14.97
CA ALA A 398 4.52 -8.04 15.27
C ALA A 398 5.79 -8.87 15.01
N ALA A 399 6.45 -8.67 13.87
CA ALA A 399 7.73 -9.30 13.54
C ALA A 399 8.79 -8.94 14.59
N TRP A 400 8.89 -7.66 14.97
CA TRP A 400 9.80 -7.23 16.04
C TRP A 400 9.54 -7.94 17.37
N MET A 401 8.27 -8.03 17.78
CA MET A 401 7.91 -8.70 19.03
C MET A 401 8.15 -10.21 18.97
N LEU A 402 7.91 -10.86 17.83
CA LEU A 402 8.19 -12.28 17.64
C LEU A 402 9.70 -12.58 17.67
N VAL A 403 10.52 -11.73 17.05
CA VAL A 403 11.99 -11.78 17.15
C VAL A 403 12.45 -11.59 18.60
N GLU A 404 11.91 -10.61 19.31
CA GLU A 404 12.21 -10.40 20.73
C GLU A 404 11.82 -11.59 21.60
N ASN A 405 10.69 -12.22 21.29
CA ASN A 405 10.23 -13.42 21.97
C ASN A 405 11.16 -14.61 21.71
N ALA A 406 11.56 -14.83 20.45
CA ALA A 406 12.55 -15.85 20.09
C ALA A 406 13.85 -15.66 20.89
N ILE A 407 14.35 -14.43 20.96
CA ILE A 407 15.60 -14.10 21.65
C ILE A 407 15.49 -14.27 23.16
N ALA A 408 14.40 -13.80 23.77
CA ALA A 408 14.20 -13.90 25.21
C ALA A 408 14.01 -15.34 25.69
N THR A 409 13.35 -16.18 24.88
CA THR A 409 13.03 -17.57 25.23
C THR A 409 14.02 -18.59 24.72
N ARG A 410 14.93 -18.20 23.82
CA ARG A 410 15.82 -19.09 23.07
C ARG A 410 15.07 -20.14 22.24
N ARG A 411 13.87 -19.79 21.77
CA ARG A 411 13.01 -20.60 20.89
C ARG A 411 13.10 -20.12 19.46
N LEU A 412 13.03 -21.01 18.49
CA LEU A 412 13.15 -20.69 17.07
C LEU A 412 11.79 -20.61 16.35
N LEU A 413 10.74 -21.23 16.88
CA LEU A 413 9.39 -21.09 16.34
C LEU A 413 8.94 -19.63 16.23
N PRO A 414 9.12 -18.74 17.24
CA PRO A 414 8.71 -17.34 17.08
C PRO A 414 9.51 -16.63 15.98
N ALA A 415 10.77 -17.01 15.74
CA ALA A 415 11.54 -16.46 14.62
C ALA A 415 10.99 -16.94 13.27
N ALA A 416 10.58 -18.21 13.17
CA ALA A 416 9.91 -18.72 11.96
C ALA A 416 8.57 -18.03 11.70
N LEU A 417 7.76 -17.79 12.75
CA LEU A 417 6.52 -17.01 12.63
C LEU A 417 6.80 -15.54 12.25
N ALA A 418 7.90 -14.95 12.73
CA ALA A 418 8.31 -13.60 12.32
C ALA A 418 8.65 -13.55 10.82
N ILE A 419 9.26 -14.61 10.27
CA ILE A 419 9.50 -14.74 8.82
C ILE A 419 8.17 -14.78 8.07
N ILE A 420 7.19 -15.57 8.52
CA ILE A 420 5.87 -15.64 7.86
C ILE A 420 5.18 -14.28 7.88
N VAL A 421 5.16 -13.59 9.02
CA VAL A 421 4.60 -12.24 9.13
C VAL A 421 5.30 -11.26 8.19
N ALA A 422 6.63 -11.35 8.08
CA ALA A 422 7.40 -10.53 7.15
C ALA A 422 7.09 -10.88 5.70
N VAL A 423 6.92 -12.15 5.33
CA VAL A 423 6.50 -12.59 3.99
C VAL A 423 5.19 -11.93 3.59
N PHE A 424 4.15 -12.06 4.43
CA PHE A 424 2.85 -11.43 4.16
C PHE A 424 2.94 -9.90 4.09
N SER A 425 3.81 -9.29 4.90
CA SER A 425 4.02 -7.83 4.87
C SER A 425 4.75 -7.36 3.61
N VAL A 426 5.78 -8.09 3.15
CA VAL A 426 6.54 -7.76 1.94
C VAL A 426 5.68 -7.90 0.69
N THR A 427 4.75 -8.85 0.67
CA THR A 427 3.82 -9.04 -0.46
C THR A 427 2.60 -8.12 -0.39
N LEU A 428 2.50 -7.18 0.55
CA LEU A 428 1.45 -6.17 0.55
C LEU A 428 1.74 -5.01 -0.42
N ALA A 429 2.99 -4.58 -0.45
CA ALA A 429 3.47 -3.46 -1.27
C ALA A 429 5.01 -3.42 -1.24
N PRO A 430 5.67 -2.71 -2.17
CA PRO A 430 7.14 -2.58 -2.16
C PRO A 430 7.72 -2.05 -0.84
N GLN A 431 7.04 -1.11 -0.17
CA GLN A 431 7.44 -0.57 1.15
C GLN A 431 7.24 -1.57 2.31
N GLY A 432 6.61 -2.71 2.06
CA GLY A 432 6.48 -3.84 3.00
C GLY A 432 7.82 -4.43 3.46
N LEU A 433 8.91 -4.14 2.73
CA LEU A 433 10.29 -4.47 3.09
C LEU A 433 10.68 -4.02 4.50
N ILE A 434 10.04 -2.99 5.05
CA ILE A 434 10.27 -2.53 6.43
C ILE A 434 10.09 -3.68 7.46
N ALA A 435 9.19 -4.64 7.21
CA ALA A 435 8.97 -5.77 8.10
C ALA A 435 10.16 -6.74 8.19
N LEU A 436 11.13 -6.66 7.26
CA LEU A 436 12.39 -7.39 7.32
C LEU A 436 13.40 -6.78 8.30
N ALA A 437 13.30 -5.47 8.60
CA ALA A 437 14.27 -4.78 9.43
C ALA A 437 14.45 -5.42 10.83
N PRO A 438 13.40 -5.82 11.57
CA PRO A 438 13.55 -6.53 12.84
C PRO A 438 14.24 -7.90 12.71
N LEU A 439 14.04 -8.61 11.60
CA LEU A 439 14.70 -9.90 11.33
C LEU A 439 16.20 -9.70 11.08
N LEU A 440 16.57 -8.71 10.26
CA LEU A 440 17.97 -8.38 9.97
C LEU A 440 18.71 -7.96 11.25
N VAL A 441 18.12 -7.05 12.02
CA VAL A 441 18.71 -6.50 13.25
C VAL A 441 18.78 -7.56 14.36
N GLY A 442 17.80 -8.46 14.44
CA GLY A 442 17.78 -9.61 15.35
C GLY A 442 18.63 -10.80 14.92
N GLY A 443 19.07 -10.85 13.65
CA GLY A 443 19.66 -12.03 13.01
C GLY A 443 20.86 -12.61 13.76
N ARG A 444 21.78 -11.77 14.23
CA ARG A 444 22.94 -12.22 15.01
C ARG A 444 22.55 -12.96 16.31
N ALA A 445 21.49 -12.51 16.99
CA ALA A 445 21.03 -13.15 18.21
C ALA A 445 20.33 -14.49 17.92
N ILE A 446 19.58 -14.57 16.82
CA ILE A 446 18.97 -15.82 16.35
C ILE A 446 20.04 -16.84 15.94
N ALA A 447 21.05 -16.42 15.17
CA ALA A 447 22.19 -17.26 14.79
C ALA A 447 22.94 -17.82 16.01
N ARG A 448 23.09 -17.02 17.08
CA ARG A 448 23.67 -17.49 18.34
C ARG A 448 22.82 -18.58 19.00
N ILE A 449 21.49 -18.46 18.96
CA ILE A 449 20.58 -19.50 19.49
C ILE A 449 20.75 -20.80 18.70
N ILE A 450 20.79 -20.72 17.37
CA ILE A 450 21.02 -21.88 16.49
C ILE A 450 22.38 -22.52 16.80
N LYS A 451 23.45 -21.71 16.93
CA LYS A 451 24.80 -22.20 17.24
C LYS A 451 24.85 -22.96 18.56
N VAL A 452 24.21 -22.45 19.62
CA VAL A 452 24.16 -23.10 20.94
C VAL A 452 23.42 -24.44 20.89
N ARG A 453 22.42 -24.56 20.03
CA ARG A 453 21.59 -25.77 19.86
C ARG A 453 22.15 -26.77 18.86
N ARG A 454 23.28 -26.46 18.21
CA ARG A 454 23.86 -27.30 17.15
C ARG A 454 24.17 -28.73 17.62
N ALA A 455 24.65 -28.89 18.85
CA ALA A 455 25.00 -30.20 19.39
C ALA A 455 23.76 -31.10 19.60
N THR A 456 22.61 -30.49 19.88
CA THR A 456 21.38 -31.23 20.20
C THR A 456 20.47 -31.33 18.99
N ASP A 457 20.16 -30.26 18.28
CA ASP A 457 19.20 -30.27 17.17
C ASP A 457 19.85 -30.45 15.79
N GLY A 458 21.19 -30.37 15.73
CA GLY A 458 21.91 -30.20 14.48
C GLY A 458 21.75 -28.80 13.89
N LEU A 459 22.30 -28.58 12.69
CA LEU A 459 22.15 -27.31 11.96
C LEU A 459 20.99 -27.35 10.96
N LEU A 460 20.73 -28.51 10.35
CA LEU A 460 19.76 -28.65 9.26
C LEU A 460 18.31 -28.48 9.71
N ALA A 461 17.91 -29.07 10.84
CA ALA A 461 16.51 -29.01 11.31
C ALA A 461 15.99 -27.57 11.50
N PRO A 462 16.68 -26.67 12.23
CA PRO A 462 16.21 -25.29 12.36
C PRO A 462 16.31 -24.50 11.05
N LEU A 463 17.34 -24.71 10.24
CA LEU A 463 17.49 -24.00 8.97
C LEU A 463 16.43 -24.42 7.95
N ALA A 464 16.11 -25.71 7.86
CA ALA A 464 15.08 -26.24 6.98
C ALA A 464 13.69 -25.66 7.34
N ALA A 465 13.35 -25.62 8.63
CA ALA A 465 12.08 -25.03 9.07
C ALA A 465 12.00 -23.51 8.84
N LEU A 466 13.11 -22.77 9.03
CA LEU A 466 13.15 -21.33 8.74
C LEU A 466 13.11 -21.04 7.24
N ALA A 467 13.76 -21.85 6.42
CA ALA A 467 13.70 -21.76 4.97
C ALA A 467 12.29 -22.11 4.45
N ALA A 468 11.64 -23.12 5.02
CA ALA A 468 10.26 -23.48 4.71
C ALA A 468 9.27 -22.36 5.07
N ALA A 469 9.50 -21.67 6.19
CA ALA A 469 8.71 -20.47 6.55
C ALA A 469 8.88 -19.34 5.51
N LEU A 470 10.09 -19.15 4.97
CA LEU A 470 10.36 -18.16 3.94
C LEU A 470 9.74 -18.55 2.58
N SER A 471 9.77 -19.84 2.21
CA SER A 471 9.28 -20.31 0.91
C SER A 471 7.77 -20.14 0.72
N VAL A 472 7.01 -19.87 1.79
CA VAL A 472 5.58 -19.49 1.72
C VAL A 472 5.35 -18.28 0.79
N ILE A 473 6.36 -17.42 0.60
CA ILE A 473 6.26 -16.29 -0.33
C ILE A 473 5.90 -16.72 -1.75
N PHE A 474 6.43 -17.85 -2.22
CA PHE A 474 6.14 -18.37 -3.55
C PHE A 474 4.69 -18.81 -3.68
N VAL A 475 4.11 -19.36 -2.61
CA VAL A 475 2.70 -19.75 -2.59
C VAL A 475 1.82 -18.51 -2.60
N VAL A 476 2.10 -17.50 -1.76
CA VAL A 476 1.27 -16.30 -1.66
C VAL A 476 1.26 -15.52 -2.98
N VAL A 477 2.44 -15.32 -3.58
CA VAL A 477 2.60 -14.54 -4.83
C VAL A 477 2.07 -15.29 -6.04
N PHE A 478 2.40 -16.57 -6.18
CA PHE A 478 2.10 -17.36 -7.39
C PHE A 478 0.90 -18.29 -7.20
N ARG A 479 0.00 -17.99 -6.25
CA ARG A 479 -1.22 -18.79 -6.01
C ARG A 479 -2.09 -18.93 -7.26
N ASP A 480 -2.11 -17.88 -8.06
CA ASP A 480 -2.85 -17.79 -9.32
C ASP A 480 -1.87 -17.64 -10.49
N GLN A 481 -1.22 -16.48 -10.56
CA GLN A 481 -0.28 -16.08 -11.60
C GLN A 481 0.98 -16.97 -11.69
N THR A 482 1.64 -16.96 -12.85
CA THR A 482 2.88 -17.70 -13.11
C THR A 482 4.10 -16.79 -13.00
N LEU A 483 5.31 -17.36 -13.01
CA LEU A 483 6.52 -16.54 -13.05
C LEU A 483 6.56 -15.59 -14.26
N ALA A 484 6.14 -16.07 -15.43
CA ALA A 484 6.14 -15.29 -16.66
C ALA A 484 5.18 -14.10 -16.59
N THR A 485 3.97 -14.29 -16.06
CA THR A 485 2.99 -13.20 -15.95
C THR A 485 3.39 -12.15 -14.92
N VAL A 486 3.99 -12.57 -13.79
CA VAL A 486 4.52 -11.62 -12.80
C VAL A 486 5.72 -10.84 -13.35
N ALA A 487 6.64 -11.51 -14.06
CA ALA A 487 7.78 -10.87 -14.69
C ALA A 487 7.34 -9.82 -15.73
N GLU A 488 6.34 -10.15 -16.56
CA GLU A 488 5.82 -9.22 -17.54
C GLU A 488 5.08 -8.05 -16.89
N SER A 489 4.28 -8.29 -15.85
CA SER A 489 3.63 -7.21 -15.09
C SER A 489 4.66 -6.25 -14.50
N ALA A 490 5.73 -6.78 -13.90
CA ALA A 490 6.83 -5.97 -13.39
C ALA A 490 7.47 -5.16 -14.53
N ARG A 491 7.81 -5.78 -15.66
CA ARG A 491 8.40 -5.11 -16.82
C ARG A 491 7.53 -3.94 -17.30
N ILE A 492 6.22 -4.15 -17.48
CA ILE A 492 5.29 -3.10 -17.91
C ILE A 492 5.28 -1.95 -16.89
N LYS A 493 5.19 -2.24 -15.59
CA LYS A 493 5.16 -1.22 -14.53
C LYS A 493 6.45 -0.41 -14.47
N TYR A 494 7.61 -1.02 -14.69
CA TYR A 494 8.90 -0.31 -14.71
C TYR A 494 9.08 0.56 -15.97
N VAL A 495 8.61 0.10 -17.13
CA VAL A 495 8.75 0.85 -18.40
C VAL A 495 7.74 2.01 -18.48
N VAL A 496 6.51 1.82 -17.99
CA VAL A 496 5.39 2.77 -18.16
C VAL A 496 5.17 3.66 -16.93
N GLY A 497 5.49 3.14 -15.74
CA GLY A 497 5.14 3.77 -14.48
C GLY A 497 6.13 4.83 -14.06
N PRO A 498 5.69 5.82 -13.25
CA PRO A 498 6.63 6.70 -12.59
C PRO A 498 7.45 5.88 -11.60
N THR A 499 8.70 5.60 -11.94
CA THR A 499 9.66 4.95 -11.05
C THR A 499 10.79 5.91 -10.76
N ILE A 500 11.11 6.07 -9.48
CA ILE A 500 12.16 6.96 -9.00
C ILE A 500 13.32 6.09 -8.54
N ALA A 501 14.51 6.37 -9.08
CA ALA A 501 15.71 5.61 -8.78
C ALA A 501 16.09 5.68 -7.29
N TRP A 502 16.91 4.74 -6.84
CA TRP A 502 17.33 4.60 -5.44
C TRP A 502 18.12 5.82 -4.93
N TYR A 503 18.96 6.42 -5.77
CA TYR A 503 19.78 7.59 -5.40
C TYR A 503 18.97 8.88 -5.22
N GLN A 504 17.69 8.88 -5.59
CA GLN A 504 16.76 10.00 -5.43
C GLN A 504 15.79 9.81 -4.24
N ASP A 505 16.07 8.89 -3.31
CA ASP A 505 15.20 8.64 -2.16
C ASP A 505 14.95 9.88 -1.28
N PHE A 506 15.87 10.85 -1.28
CA PHE A 506 15.66 12.11 -0.58
C PHE A 506 14.43 12.89 -1.05
N LEU A 507 13.95 12.66 -2.29
CA LEU A 507 12.68 13.22 -2.79
C LEU A 507 11.50 12.88 -1.89
N ARG A 508 11.52 11.73 -1.20
CA ARG A 508 10.49 11.36 -0.22
C ARG A 508 10.37 12.37 0.91
N TYR A 509 11.51 12.80 1.44
CA TYR A 509 11.58 13.77 2.52
C TYR A 509 11.26 15.17 2.02
N TYR A 510 11.68 15.49 0.79
CA TYR A 510 11.24 16.70 0.10
C TYR A 510 9.71 16.75 -0.02
N PHE A 511 9.05 15.71 -0.56
CA PHE A 511 7.59 15.66 -0.71
C PHE A 511 6.83 15.78 0.63
N LEU A 512 7.44 15.39 1.74
CA LEU A 512 6.88 15.58 3.08
C LEU A 512 6.92 17.06 3.53
N THR A 513 7.81 17.88 2.97
CA THR A 513 8.06 19.26 3.38
C THR A 513 7.81 20.31 2.29
N VAL A 514 7.27 19.92 1.13
CA VAL A 514 6.86 20.84 0.05
C VAL A 514 5.83 21.85 0.57
N GLU A 515 5.84 23.08 0.05
CA GLU A 515 4.86 24.11 0.41
C GLU A 515 3.49 23.82 -0.24
N ASP A 516 2.40 24.18 0.44
CA ASP A 516 1.01 24.11 -0.06
C ASP A 516 0.58 22.77 -0.71
N ASN A 517 1.01 21.65 -0.13
CA ASN A 517 0.59 20.31 -0.54
C ASN A 517 -0.07 19.54 0.62
N VAL A 518 -1.24 18.95 0.38
CA VAL A 518 -1.95 18.11 1.37
C VAL A 518 -1.16 16.87 1.78
N GLU A 519 -0.30 16.35 0.90
CA GLU A 519 0.60 15.23 1.21
C GLU A 519 1.71 15.61 2.21
N SER A 520 1.95 16.92 2.36
CA SER A 520 2.93 17.55 3.24
C SER A 520 2.29 18.26 4.43
N SER A 521 1.05 17.90 4.80
CA SER A 521 0.31 18.58 5.86
C SER A 521 1.03 18.58 7.20
N LEU A 522 0.69 19.54 8.06
CA LEU A 522 1.33 19.73 9.36
C LEU A 522 1.30 18.45 10.23
N THR A 523 0.22 17.68 10.13
CA THR A 523 -0.02 16.45 10.91
C THR A 523 0.92 15.32 10.45
N ARG A 524 1.11 15.18 9.13
CA ARG A 524 2.08 14.24 8.54
C ARG A 524 3.52 14.62 8.85
N ARG A 525 3.88 15.90 8.74
CA ARG A 525 5.22 16.41 9.11
C ARG A 525 5.53 16.09 10.57
N PHE A 526 4.60 16.41 11.47
CA PHE A 526 4.77 16.20 12.90
C PHE A 526 5.12 14.75 13.25
N ALA A 527 4.34 13.80 12.71
CA ALA A 527 4.54 12.38 12.96
C ALA A 527 5.96 11.90 12.61
N VAL A 528 6.45 12.26 11.42
CA VAL A 528 7.77 11.83 10.94
C VAL A 528 8.88 12.56 11.69
N LEU A 529 8.77 13.87 11.89
CA LEU A 529 9.78 14.66 12.61
C LEU A 529 9.93 14.21 14.07
N ILE A 530 8.83 13.91 14.77
CA ILE A 530 8.88 13.36 16.13
C ILE A 530 9.50 11.97 16.15
N MET A 531 9.19 11.12 15.17
CA MET A 531 9.85 9.81 15.06
C MET A 531 11.36 9.96 14.89
N LEU A 532 11.81 10.84 13.98
CA LEU A 532 13.23 11.11 13.75
C LEU A 532 13.91 11.71 14.99
N LEU A 533 13.27 12.67 15.66
CA LEU A 533 13.76 13.25 16.91
C LEU A 533 13.92 12.18 18.00
N CYS A 534 12.93 11.30 18.17
CA CYS A 534 13.00 10.21 19.13
C CYS A 534 14.09 9.19 18.76
N LEU A 535 14.24 8.86 17.49
CA LEU A 535 15.25 7.94 16.97
C LEU A 535 16.67 8.46 17.24
N PHE A 536 17.00 9.65 16.72
CA PHE A 536 18.33 10.24 16.84
C PHE A 536 18.64 10.66 18.28
N GLY A 537 17.64 11.17 19.00
CA GLY A 537 17.78 11.50 20.42
C GLY A 537 18.14 10.27 21.26
N MET A 538 17.43 9.15 21.05
CA MET A 538 17.74 7.90 21.76
C MET A 538 19.09 7.30 21.34
N LEU A 539 19.45 7.38 20.05
CA LEU A 539 20.75 6.95 19.56
C LEU A 539 21.87 7.73 20.26
N ALA A 540 21.77 9.06 20.33
CA ALA A 540 22.76 9.91 21.00
C ALA A 540 22.89 9.57 22.50
N VAL A 541 21.77 9.33 23.19
CA VAL A 541 21.78 8.92 24.62
C VAL A 541 22.48 7.58 24.82
N LEU A 542 22.20 6.59 23.97
CA LEU A 542 22.81 5.27 24.09
C LEU A 542 24.29 5.25 23.73
N LEU A 543 24.71 6.01 22.72
CA LEU A 543 26.12 6.16 22.37
C LEU A 543 26.90 6.84 23.49
N ARG A 544 26.32 7.87 24.12
CA ARG A 544 26.98 8.62 25.19
C ARG A 544 27.03 7.90 26.53
N ARG A 545 25.96 7.17 26.91
CA ARG A 545 25.82 6.59 28.26
C ARG A 545 25.89 5.06 28.29
N GLY A 546 25.97 4.38 27.15
CA GLY A 546 25.95 2.91 27.03
C GLY A 546 24.61 2.24 27.38
N GLY A 547 23.69 2.95 28.04
CA GLY A 547 22.37 2.48 28.41
C GLY A 547 21.56 3.49 29.21
N VAL A 548 20.31 3.15 29.49
CA VAL A 548 19.40 3.97 30.31
C VAL A 548 18.90 3.11 31.48
N PRO A 549 19.16 3.48 32.74
CA PRO A 549 18.73 2.67 33.87
C PRO A 549 17.22 2.39 33.83
N GLY A 550 16.79 1.16 34.09
CA GLY A 550 15.37 0.78 34.04
C GLY A 550 14.83 0.45 32.65
N LEU A 551 15.59 0.70 31.58
CA LEU A 551 15.41 0.09 30.27
C LEU A 551 16.35 -1.12 30.12
N VAL A 552 15.98 -2.04 29.23
CA VAL A 552 16.82 -3.18 28.85
C VAL A 552 17.53 -2.82 27.54
N ASN A 553 18.86 -2.70 27.58
CA ASN A 553 19.64 -2.19 26.45
C ASN A 553 19.45 -2.98 25.15
N GLY A 554 19.44 -4.32 25.21
CA GLY A 554 19.37 -5.18 24.01
C GLY A 554 18.15 -4.88 23.12
N PRO A 555 16.91 -4.99 23.63
CA PRO A 555 15.70 -4.62 22.89
C PRO A 555 15.68 -3.18 22.41
N VAL A 556 16.17 -2.23 23.21
CA VAL A 556 16.17 -0.81 22.82
C VAL A 556 17.08 -0.59 21.60
N TRP A 557 18.29 -1.18 21.60
CA TRP A 557 19.18 -1.14 20.42
C TRP A 557 18.55 -1.78 19.19
N ARG A 558 17.81 -2.88 19.37
CA ARG A 558 17.11 -3.53 18.25
C ARG A 558 15.89 -2.76 17.76
N LEU A 559 15.18 -2.03 18.63
CA LEU A 559 14.11 -1.12 18.23
C LEU A 559 14.67 0.01 17.36
N ILE A 560 15.70 0.71 17.83
CA ILE A 560 16.39 1.78 17.10
C ILE A 560 16.95 1.25 15.77
N GLY A 561 17.61 0.09 15.80
CA GLY A 561 18.14 -0.57 14.61
C GLY A 561 17.04 -0.92 13.61
N SER A 562 15.88 -1.40 14.08
CA SER A 562 14.76 -1.76 13.19
C SER A 562 14.16 -0.53 12.51
N THR A 563 14.03 0.59 13.23
CA THR A 563 13.58 1.85 12.63
C THR A 563 14.62 2.38 11.63
N ALA A 564 15.90 2.39 11.99
CA ALA A 564 16.97 2.88 11.11
C ALA A 564 17.12 2.03 9.84
N VAL A 565 17.18 0.70 9.97
CA VAL A 565 17.23 -0.22 8.82
C VAL A 565 15.94 -0.14 8.01
N GLY A 566 14.78 0.02 8.65
CA GLY A 566 13.51 0.25 7.94
C GLY A 566 13.54 1.50 7.07
N LEU A 567 14.06 2.62 7.58
CA LEU A 567 14.24 3.85 6.80
C LEU A 567 15.21 3.65 5.62
N LEU A 568 16.30 2.91 5.82
CA LEU A 568 17.23 2.58 4.73
C LEU A 568 16.63 1.64 3.67
N LEU A 569 15.76 0.71 4.07
CA LEU A 569 15.09 -0.20 3.14
C LEU A 569 14.09 0.53 2.23
N LEU A 570 13.54 1.67 2.67
CA LEU A 570 12.65 2.50 1.83
C LEU A 570 13.35 3.04 0.57
N THR A 571 14.67 3.14 0.56
CA THR A 571 15.47 3.59 -0.59
C THR A 571 15.22 2.75 -1.84
N PHE A 572 14.93 1.45 -1.66
CA PHE A 572 14.72 0.50 -2.76
C PHE A 572 13.29 0.43 -3.28
N THR A 573 12.36 1.20 -2.72
CA THR A 573 10.97 1.23 -3.21
C THR A 573 10.88 2.02 -4.52
N PRO A 574 10.12 1.58 -5.54
CA PRO A 574 10.08 2.27 -6.83
C PRO A 574 9.36 3.64 -6.77
N THR A 575 8.42 3.81 -5.84
CA THR A 575 7.68 5.07 -5.61
C THR A 575 8.04 5.68 -4.26
N LYS A 576 8.20 7.02 -4.20
CA LYS A 576 8.77 7.73 -3.05
C LYS A 576 7.78 8.62 -2.30
N TRP A 577 6.49 8.25 -2.28
CA TRP A 577 5.45 9.09 -1.66
C TRP A 577 5.59 9.22 -0.13
N ALA A 578 5.23 10.39 0.39
CA ALA A 578 5.30 10.70 1.83
C ALA A 578 4.35 9.83 2.66
N VAL A 579 3.20 9.44 2.12
CA VAL A 579 2.21 8.59 2.80
C VAL A 579 2.77 7.22 3.24
N GLN A 580 3.85 6.72 2.61
CA GLN A 580 4.49 5.45 2.98
C GLN A 580 5.12 5.47 4.39
N PHE A 581 5.34 6.64 4.99
CA PHE A 581 5.80 6.73 6.39
C PHE A 581 4.79 6.17 7.41
N GLY A 582 3.52 5.97 7.03
CA GLY A 582 2.52 5.31 7.87
C GLY A 582 2.92 3.92 8.36
N ALA A 583 3.80 3.22 7.62
CA ALA A 583 4.36 1.92 8.01
C ALA A 583 5.18 1.97 9.33
N PHE A 584 5.61 3.15 9.79
CA PHE A 584 6.37 3.31 11.02
C PHE A 584 5.53 3.61 12.26
N ALA A 585 4.21 3.77 12.15
CA ALA A 585 3.36 4.24 13.26
C ALA A 585 3.53 3.41 14.56
N GLY A 586 3.59 2.08 14.44
CA GLY A 586 3.84 1.19 15.58
C GLY A 586 5.22 1.38 16.23
N LEU A 587 6.26 1.60 15.42
CA LEU A 587 7.63 1.86 15.90
C LEU A 587 7.76 3.26 16.50
N ALA A 588 7.08 4.26 15.92
CA ALA A 588 7.05 5.63 16.43
C ALA A 588 6.45 5.69 17.84
N GLY A 589 5.33 5.00 18.09
CA GLY A 589 4.76 4.87 19.44
C GLY A 589 5.73 4.24 20.45
N ALA A 590 6.45 3.19 20.05
CA ALA A 590 7.46 2.54 20.90
C ALA A 590 8.63 3.48 21.23
N LEU A 591 9.16 4.18 20.22
CA LEU A 591 10.24 5.13 20.35
C LEU A 591 9.82 6.33 21.20
N GLY A 592 8.62 6.86 21.02
CA GLY A 592 8.08 7.97 21.81
C GLY A 592 8.01 7.65 23.30
N GLY A 593 7.51 6.46 23.66
CA GLY A 593 7.49 5.99 25.06
C GLY A 593 8.89 5.85 25.66
N VAL A 594 9.83 5.28 24.90
CA VAL A 594 11.23 5.11 25.32
C VAL A 594 11.94 6.46 25.48
N ALA A 595 11.77 7.37 24.52
CA ALA A 595 12.33 8.72 24.54
C ALA A 595 11.82 9.52 25.74
N ALA A 596 10.50 9.55 25.96
CA ALA A 596 9.91 10.24 27.11
C ALA A 596 10.48 9.74 28.44
N PHE A 597 10.67 8.42 28.58
CA PHE A 597 11.25 7.84 29.79
C PHE A 597 12.74 8.16 29.97
N ALA A 598 13.51 8.13 28.89
CA ALA A 598 14.94 8.41 28.93
C ALA A 598 15.22 9.90 29.19
N PHE A 599 14.58 10.79 28.44
CA PHE A 599 14.77 12.23 28.54
C PHE A 599 14.24 12.81 29.85
N ALA A 600 13.23 12.20 30.47
CA ALA A 600 12.83 12.55 31.84
C ALA A 600 14.01 12.45 32.83
N ARG A 601 14.86 11.43 32.69
CA ARG A 601 16.01 11.25 33.59
C ARG A 601 17.20 12.09 33.17
N VAL A 602 17.48 12.16 31.88
CA VAL A 602 18.56 13.00 31.36
C VAL A 602 18.32 14.47 31.72
N GLY A 603 17.07 14.93 31.66
CA GLY A 603 16.66 16.29 32.03
C GLY A 603 16.66 16.56 33.53
N LEU A 604 16.42 15.54 34.38
CA LEU A 604 16.54 15.68 35.84
C LEU A 604 18.00 15.86 36.29
N HIS A 605 18.95 15.22 35.60
CA HIS A 605 20.38 15.40 35.89
C HIS A 605 20.89 16.76 35.41
N SER A 606 20.34 17.34 34.34
CA SER A 606 20.83 18.62 33.79
C SER A 606 19.71 19.49 33.25
N ARG A 607 19.58 20.70 33.82
CA ARG A 607 18.64 21.75 33.35
C ARG A 607 18.89 22.12 31.89
N ARG A 608 20.15 22.19 31.47
CA ARG A 608 20.54 22.48 30.09
C ARG A 608 19.96 21.43 29.12
N ASN A 609 20.11 20.15 29.44
CA ASN A 609 19.61 19.08 28.57
C ASN A 609 18.07 19.07 28.50
N LEU A 610 17.39 19.41 29.60
CA LEU A 610 15.94 19.60 29.59
C LEU A 610 15.53 20.77 28.69
N ALA A 611 16.23 21.91 28.79
CA ALA A 611 15.98 23.07 27.94
C ALA A 611 16.19 22.73 26.45
N LEU A 612 17.29 22.05 26.10
CA LEU A 612 17.55 21.59 24.73
C LEU A 612 16.47 20.64 24.20
N TRP A 613 15.96 19.73 25.04
CA TRP A 613 14.86 18.85 24.64
C TRP A 613 13.58 19.62 24.35
N VAL A 614 13.24 20.62 25.17
CA VAL A 614 12.10 21.50 24.93
C VAL A 614 12.30 22.34 23.67
N THR A 615 13.48 22.91 23.46
CA THR A 615 13.83 23.65 22.24
C THR A 615 13.66 22.79 20.99
N ALA A 616 14.14 21.54 21.01
CA ALA A 616 13.99 20.63 19.88
C ALA A 616 12.51 20.33 19.56
N LEU A 617 11.68 20.12 20.59
CA LEU A 617 10.23 19.92 20.40
C LEU A 617 9.54 21.16 19.84
N LEU A 618 9.88 22.36 20.33
CA LEU A 618 9.35 23.63 19.82
C LEU A 618 9.79 23.89 18.37
N PHE A 619 11.02 23.53 18.02
CA PHE A 619 11.51 23.63 16.65
C PHE A 619 10.79 22.67 15.70
N VAL A 620 10.56 21.42 16.12
CA VAL A 620 9.72 20.46 15.37
C VAL A 620 8.30 20.99 15.20
N LEU A 621 7.71 21.59 16.23
CA LEU A 621 6.40 22.22 16.13
C LEU A 621 6.40 23.38 15.13
N ALA A 622 7.40 24.27 15.19
CA ALA A 622 7.52 25.36 14.22
C ALA A 622 7.55 24.84 12.78
N TRP A 623 8.31 23.78 12.52
CA TRP A 623 8.41 23.13 11.21
C TRP A 623 7.14 22.41 10.78
N ALA A 624 6.45 21.74 11.71
CA ALA A 624 5.18 21.10 11.41
C ALA A 624 4.13 22.15 11.04
N THR A 625 3.98 23.20 11.86
CA THR A 625 2.94 24.24 11.69
C THR A 625 3.20 25.25 10.58
N SER A 626 4.27 25.09 9.79
CA SER A 626 4.45 25.86 8.54
C SER A 626 3.69 25.23 7.37
N GLY A 627 3.22 23.99 7.50
CA GLY A 627 2.35 23.35 6.50
C GLY A 627 0.87 23.65 6.73
N ILE A 628 0.06 23.43 5.69
CA ILE A 628 -1.41 23.49 5.77
C ILE A 628 -1.97 22.34 6.63
N ASN A 629 -3.16 22.53 7.20
CA ASN A 629 -3.96 21.48 7.84
C ASN A 629 -4.85 20.75 6.82
N GLY A 630 -4.25 20.37 5.70
CA GLY A 630 -4.93 19.74 4.57
C GLY A 630 -5.01 18.22 4.68
N TRP A 631 -6.08 17.68 4.13
CA TRP A 631 -6.42 16.27 3.99
C TRP A 631 -6.78 15.98 2.53
N PHE A 632 -6.93 14.71 2.16
CA PHE A 632 -7.16 14.36 0.76
C PHE A 632 -8.60 14.65 0.32
N TYR A 633 -8.77 15.30 -0.85
CA TYR A 633 -10.03 15.48 -1.56
C TYR A 633 -11.18 15.99 -0.64
N VAL A 634 -12.23 15.19 -0.44
CA VAL A 634 -13.40 15.51 0.40
C VAL A 634 -13.10 15.63 1.90
N GLY A 635 -11.92 15.18 2.35
CA GLY A 635 -11.47 15.31 3.73
C GLY A 635 -11.30 16.77 4.17
N ASN A 636 -11.12 17.71 3.24
CA ASN A 636 -10.93 19.13 3.55
C ASN A 636 -12.21 19.88 3.89
N TYR A 637 -13.38 19.28 3.67
CA TYR A 637 -14.66 19.99 3.72
C TYR A 637 -14.98 20.48 5.13
N GLY A 638 -14.68 21.76 5.40
CA GLY A 638 -14.92 22.43 6.69
C GLY A 638 -13.75 22.39 7.68
N VAL A 639 -12.61 21.83 7.29
CA VAL A 639 -11.42 21.75 8.13
C VAL A 639 -10.77 23.14 8.28
N PRO A 640 -10.42 23.59 9.50
CA PRO A 640 -9.69 24.85 9.66
C PRO A 640 -8.30 24.81 9.02
N TRP A 641 -7.91 25.88 8.31
CA TRP A 641 -6.59 26.06 7.69
C TRP A 641 -6.22 24.93 6.71
N PHE A 642 -7.19 24.42 5.95
CA PHE A 642 -6.93 23.37 4.95
C PHE A 642 -6.20 23.90 3.70
N ASP A 643 -6.29 25.20 3.44
CA ASP A 643 -5.82 25.92 2.25
C ASP A 643 -4.66 26.89 2.54
N ARG A 644 -4.33 27.09 3.81
CA ARG A 644 -3.30 28.03 4.27
C ARG A 644 -2.66 27.53 5.56
N GLN A 645 -1.47 28.02 5.89
CA GLN A 645 -0.84 27.70 7.17
C GLN A 645 -1.67 28.22 8.38
N PRO A 646 -1.58 27.57 9.55
CA PRO A 646 -2.20 28.06 10.78
C PRO A 646 -1.75 29.47 11.16
N VAL A 647 -2.73 30.35 11.39
CA VAL A 647 -2.53 31.75 11.81
C VAL A 647 -3.39 32.07 13.03
N LEU A 648 -2.83 32.83 13.97
CA LEU A 648 -3.52 33.36 15.14
C LEU A 648 -3.31 34.88 15.20
N ALA A 649 -4.39 35.66 15.28
CA ALA A 649 -4.32 37.14 15.28
C ALA A 649 -3.42 37.70 14.16
N HIS A 650 -3.59 37.20 12.93
CA HIS A 650 -2.79 37.54 11.74
C HIS A 650 -1.30 37.16 11.77
N GLN A 651 -0.83 36.48 12.83
CA GLN A 651 0.54 36.02 12.95
C GLN A 651 0.63 34.49 12.71
N PRO A 652 1.55 34.01 11.86
CA PRO A 652 1.74 32.58 11.65
C PRO A 652 2.11 31.85 12.94
N VAL A 653 1.48 30.70 13.19
CA VAL A 653 1.80 29.89 14.39
C VAL A 653 3.25 29.37 14.34
N THR A 654 3.77 29.13 13.14
CA THR A 654 5.17 28.74 12.92
C THR A 654 6.16 29.77 13.48
N SER A 655 5.92 31.07 13.31
CA SER A 655 6.82 32.12 13.82
C SER A 655 6.76 32.20 15.35
N MET A 656 5.58 31.98 15.94
CA MET A 656 5.41 31.91 17.40
C MET A 656 6.22 30.77 18.02
N PHE A 657 6.10 29.55 17.47
CA PHE A 657 6.89 28.41 17.94
C PHE A 657 8.38 28.58 17.69
N LEU A 658 8.77 29.20 16.57
CA LEU A 658 10.17 29.48 16.28
C LEU A 658 10.76 30.49 17.27
N ALA A 659 10.02 31.55 17.61
CA ALA A 659 10.44 32.51 18.63
C ALA A 659 10.62 31.84 20.00
N LEU A 660 9.69 30.98 20.41
CA LEU A 660 9.81 30.19 21.64
C LEU A 660 11.01 29.21 21.59
N ALA A 661 11.28 28.60 20.43
CA ALA A 661 12.45 27.74 20.22
C ALA A 661 13.76 28.55 20.39
N VAL A 662 13.84 29.75 19.81
CA VAL A 662 15.00 30.65 19.96
C VAL A 662 15.18 31.05 21.44
N VAL A 663 14.12 31.49 22.12
CA VAL A 663 14.18 31.87 23.55
C VAL A 663 14.65 30.70 24.43
N THR A 664 14.10 29.50 24.22
CA THR A 664 14.53 28.31 24.98
C THR A 664 15.95 27.86 24.62
N GLY A 665 16.38 28.08 23.38
CA GLY A 665 17.75 27.84 22.93
C GLY A 665 18.75 28.80 23.58
N LEU A 666 18.42 30.10 23.66
CA LEU A 666 19.20 31.09 24.39
C LEU A 666 19.27 30.75 25.89
N LEU A 667 18.17 30.31 26.49
CA LEU A 667 18.15 29.81 27.87
C LEU A 667 19.07 28.59 28.03
N ALA A 668 19.08 27.66 27.08
CA ALA A 668 19.99 26.52 27.10
C ALA A 668 21.46 26.96 26.98
N GLY A 669 21.75 27.96 26.14
CA GLY A 669 23.08 28.58 26.02
C GLY A 669 23.53 29.28 27.31
N TRP A 670 22.65 30.07 27.92
CA TRP A 670 22.92 30.70 29.22
C TRP A 670 23.18 29.65 30.32
N LEU A 671 22.33 28.61 30.38
CA LEU A 671 22.54 27.49 31.30
C LEU A 671 23.86 26.75 31.02
N HIS A 672 24.34 26.75 29.78
CA HIS A 672 25.62 26.15 29.42
C HIS A 672 26.80 26.97 29.97
N PHE A 673 26.85 28.28 29.71
CA PHE A 673 27.91 29.16 30.20
C PHE A 673 27.91 29.31 31.72
N ARG A 674 26.73 29.25 32.35
CA ARG A 674 26.62 29.34 33.81
C ARG A 674 27.23 28.14 34.54
N MET A 675 27.43 26.99 33.88
CA MET A 675 27.97 25.79 34.55
C MET A 675 29.38 26.00 35.11
N ASP A 676 30.18 26.87 34.50
CA ASP A 676 31.55 27.14 34.93
C ASP A 676 31.59 27.92 36.25
N TYR A 677 30.56 28.73 36.51
CA TYR A 677 30.46 29.56 37.72
C TYR A 677 29.64 28.91 38.85
N ALA A 678 28.54 28.23 38.50
CA ALA A 678 27.58 27.69 39.46
C ALA A 678 27.72 26.17 39.69
N GLY A 679 28.63 25.52 38.96
CA GLY A 679 28.81 24.07 38.95
C GLY A 679 27.62 23.30 38.36
N HIS A 680 27.72 21.96 38.41
CA HIS A 680 26.66 21.07 37.96
C HIS A 680 25.65 20.80 39.08
N THR A 681 24.66 21.69 39.24
CA THR A 681 23.58 21.48 40.21
C THR A 681 22.46 20.63 39.62
N GLU A 682 22.37 19.39 40.09
CA GLU A 682 21.25 18.50 39.74
C GLU A 682 19.91 19.09 40.19
N VAL A 683 18.85 18.85 39.41
CA VAL A 683 17.52 19.30 39.78
C VAL A 683 16.99 18.41 40.89
N LYS A 684 16.59 19.00 42.04
CA LYS A 684 15.97 18.26 43.15
C LYS A 684 14.87 17.33 42.62
N ASN A 685 14.95 16.04 42.96
CA ASN A 685 14.06 14.99 42.45
C ASN A 685 12.67 15.00 43.13
N THR A 686 12.00 16.13 43.08
CA THR A 686 10.63 16.31 43.58
C THR A 686 9.62 15.70 42.60
N ARG A 687 8.39 15.44 43.08
CA ARG A 687 7.29 14.98 42.21
C ARG A 687 7.04 15.97 41.06
N ARG A 688 7.07 17.28 41.35
CA ARG A 688 6.90 18.35 40.36
C ARG A 688 7.92 18.27 39.23
N ASN A 689 9.21 18.22 39.57
CA ASN A 689 10.28 18.23 38.58
C ASN A 689 10.31 16.94 37.74
N ARG A 690 9.97 15.79 38.35
CA ARG A 690 9.82 14.52 37.62
C ARG A 690 8.76 14.58 36.54
N VAL A 691 7.59 15.13 36.88
CA VAL A 691 6.49 15.26 35.91
C VAL A 691 6.90 16.23 34.80
N LEU A 692 7.36 17.44 35.16
CA LEU A 692 7.77 18.47 34.19
C LEU A 692 8.84 18.01 33.20
N ALA A 693 9.81 17.18 33.63
CA ALA A 693 10.84 16.67 32.74
C ALA A 693 10.32 15.58 31.77
N SER A 694 9.22 14.92 32.10
CA SER A 694 8.68 13.78 31.36
C SER A 694 7.51 14.10 30.43
N THR A 695 6.81 15.21 30.68
CA THR A 695 5.60 15.63 29.96
C THR A 695 5.78 16.39 28.63
N PRO A 696 6.92 17.00 28.26
CA PRO A 696 6.98 17.85 27.06
C PRO A 696 6.51 17.15 25.77
N LEU A 697 7.00 15.93 25.50
CA LEU A 697 6.59 15.16 24.33
C LEU A 697 5.12 14.74 24.39
N LEU A 698 4.62 14.39 25.59
CA LEU A 698 3.21 14.05 25.80
C LEU A 698 2.29 15.22 25.44
N VAL A 699 2.61 16.42 25.96
CA VAL A 699 1.80 17.63 25.73
C VAL A 699 1.73 17.92 24.23
N VAL A 700 2.87 17.93 23.56
CA VAL A 700 2.94 18.26 22.14
C VAL A 700 2.21 17.21 21.29
N ALA A 701 2.38 15.91 21.58
CA ALA A 701 1.67 14.84 20.87
C ALA A 701 0.16 14.87 21.11
N LEU A 702 -0.30 15.12 22.34
CA LEU A 702 -1.72 15.26 22.65
C LEU A 702 -2.35 16.47 21.97
N LEU A 703 -1.65 17.61 21.93
CA LEU A 703 -2.12 18.80 21.21
C LEU A 703 -2.32 18.49 19.72
N MET A 704 -1.41 17.73 19.10
CA MET A 704 -1.54 17.35 17.70
C MET A 704 -2.72 16.40 17.47
N VAL A 705 -2.90 15.38 18.31
CA VAL A 705 -4.04 14.45 18.22
C VAL A 705 -5.37 15.19 18.41
N LEU A 706 -5.43 16.13 19.36
CA LEU A 706 -6.62 16.96 19.58
C LEU A 706 -6.89 17.90 18.41
N LEU A 707 -5.85 18.46 17.78
CA LEU A 707 -5.99 19.26 16.56
C LEU A 707 -6.56 18.42 15.41
N GLU A 708 -6.01 17.23 15.18
CA GLU A 708 -6.46 16.29 14.14
C GLU A 708 -7.93 15.91 14.33
N VAL A 709 -8.28 15.32 15.48
CA VAL A 709 -9.64 14.85 15.80
C VAL A 709 -10.62 16.02 15.88
N GLY A 710 -10.21 17.12 16.52
CA GLY A 710 -11.01 18.32 16.68
C GLY A 710 -11.32 19.00 15.35
N SER A 711 -10.36 19.04 14.42
CA SER A 711 -10.56 19.64 13.09
C SER A 711 -11.64 18.91 12.29
N MET A 712 -11.63 17.57 12.28
CA MET A 712 -12.62 16.75 11.57
C MET A 712 -13.99 16.77 12.25
N THR A 713 -14.02 16.66 13.58
CA THR A 713 -15.27 16.68 14.34
C THR A 713 -15.95 18.03 14.23
N LYS A 714 -15.18 19.12 14.30
CA LYS A 714 -15.68 20.49 14.07
C LYS A 714 -16.23 20.63 12.66
N ALA A 715 -15.50 20.17 11.64
CA ALA A 715 -15.90 20.26 10.24
C ALA A 715 -17.26 19.60 10.00
N PHE A 716 -17.48 18.42 10.59
CA PHE A 716 -18.76 17.73 10.58
C PHE A 716 -19.87 18.55 11.24
N ALA A 717 -19.66 18.98 12.49
CA ALA A 717 -20.69 19.71 13.26
C ALA A 717 -21.06 21.06 12.63
N GLN A 718 -20.08 21.79 12.09
CA GLN A 718 -20.29 23.12 11.53
C GLN A 718 -21.01 23.08 10.18
N ARG A 719 -20.79 22.04 9.37
CA ARG A 719 -21.33 21.96 8.00
C ARG A 719 -22.64 21.19 7.88
N TYR A 720 -23.10 20.52 8.93
CA TYR A 720 -24.34 19.74 8.88
C TYR A 720 -25.54 20.64 8.52
N PRO A 721 -26.39 20.27 7.53
CA PRO A 721 -26.52 18.96 6.87
C PRO A 721 -25.73 18.77 5.55
N VAL A 722 -24.87 19.71 5.15
CA VAL A 722 -24.06 19.62 3.91
C VAL A 722 -23.09 18.42 3.97
N TYR A 723 -22.74 17.86 2.79
CA TYR A 723 -21.86 16.71 2.66
C TYR A 723 -20.55 16.87 3.45
N THR A 724 -20.25 15.85 4.24
CA THR A 724 -18.95 15.59 4.86
C THR A 724 -18.73 14.08 4.91
N THR A 725 -17.47 13.64 4.95
CA THR A 725 -17.12 12.21 5.09
C THR A 725 -17.75 11.60 6.35
N ALA A 726 -17.82 12.36 7.45
CA ALA A 726 -18.47 11.94 8.68
C ALA A 726 -19.98 11.73 8.51
N LYS A 727 -20.69 12.68 7.87
CA LYS A 727 -22.12 12.53 7.56
C LYS A 727 -22.36 11.26 6.74
N ALA A 728 -21.59 11.05 5.68
CA ALA A 728 -21.72 9.88 4.82
C ALA A 728 -21.55 8.56 5.60
N ASN A 729 -20.55 8.49 6.49
CA ASN A 729 -20.30 7.32 7.32
C ASN A 729 -21.41 7.09 8.36
N VAL A 730 -21.92 8.16 8.99
CA VAL A 730 -23.04 8.07 9.94
C VAL A 730 -24.32 7.63 9.24
N SER A 731 -24.63 8.18 8.07
CA SER A 731 -25.79 7.78 7.26
C SER A 731 -25.69 6.33 6.78
N ALA A 732 -24.49 5.87 6.41
CA ALA A 732 -24.27 4.46 6.06
C ALA A 732 -24.51 3.54 7.27
N LEU A 733 -24.05 3.92 8.47
CA LEU A 733 -24.27 3.14 9.69
C LEU A 733 -25.74 3.12 10.11
N SER A 734 -26.42 4.27 10.09
CA SER A 734 -27.84 4.38 10.49
C SER A 734 -28.77 3.65 9.52
N SER A 735 -28.40 3.58 8.25
CA SER A 735 -29.11 2.82 7.21
C SER A 735 -28.76 1.33 7.17
N GLY A 736 -27.98 0.82 8.14
CA GLY A 736 -27.60 -0.59 8.21
C GLY A 736 -26.70 -1.05 7.06
N LEU A 737 -25.87 -0.15 6.51
CA LEU A 737 -25.05 -0.36 5.30
C LEU A 737 -25.88 -0.71 4.06
N SER A 738 -27.14 -0.28 4.01
CA SER A 738 -28.03 -0.52 2.89
C SER A 738 -27.63 0.31 1.66
N ARG A 739 -28.13 -0.10 0.49
CA ARG A 739 -27.91 0.59 -0.79
C ARG A 739 -28.64 1.93 -0.90
N ASN A 740 -29.50 2.26 0.08
CA ASN A 740 -30.28 3.49 0.08
C ASN A 740 -29.48 4.71 0.59
N SER A 741 -28.24 4.51 1.05
CA SER A 741 -27.30 5.59 1.33
C SER A 741 -26.10 5.48 0.40
N CYS A 742 -26.01 6.39 -0.58
CA CYS A 742 -24.97 6.42 -1.61
C CYS A 742 -23.91 7.49 -1.36
N ALA A 743 -23.79 7.97 -0.11
CA ALA A 743 -22.81 8.96 0.32
C ALA A 743 -22.90 10.24 -0.54
N MET A 744 -21.85 10.56 -1.31
CA MET A 744 -21.79 11.82 -2.08
C MET A 744 -22.85 11.89 -3.17
N ALA A 745 -23.28 10.75 -3.72
CA ALA A 745 -24.30 10.74 -4.78
C ALA A 745 -25.67 11.25 -4.30
N ASP A 746 -25.98 11.11 -3.00
CA ASP A 746 -27.23 11.62 -2.42
C ASP A 746 -27.21 13.15 -2.25
N ASP A 747 -26.02 13.76 -2.21
CA ASP A 747 -25.82 15.19 -1.94
C ASP A 747 -25.47 16.00 -3.20
N VAL A 748 -25.17 15.35 -4.33
CA VAL A 748 -24.87 16.01 -5.61
C VAL A 748 -26.15 16.17 -6.43
N LEU A 749 -26.46 17.40 -6.81
CA LEU A 749 -27.56 17.73 -7.71
C LEU A 749 -27.05 17.80 -9.15
N VAL A 750 -27.79 17.19 -10.07
CA VAL A 750 -27.49 17.19 -11.51
C VAL A 750 -28.69 17.71 -12.29
N GLU A 751 -28.45 18.52 -13.31
CA GLU A 751 -29.47 19.03 -14.24
C GLU A 751 -29.26 18.35 -15.60
N ALA A 752 -30.17 17.45 -15.98
CA ALA A 752 -30.03 16.65 -17.19
C ALA A 752 -30.27 17.46 -18.47
N ASP A 753 -31.23 18.39 -18.43
CA ASP A 753 -31.51 19.34 -19.50
C ASP A 753 -31.43 20.76 -18.94
N THR A 754 -30.34 21.46 -19.26
CA THR A 754 -30.07 22.83 -18.81
C THR A 754 -31.01 23.86 -19.43
N ASN A 755 -31.83 23.49 -20.42
CA ASN A 755 -32.81 24.38 -21.02
C ASN A 755 -34.17 24.34 -20.30
N ALA A 756 -34.46 23.29 -19.54
CA ALA A 756 -35.76 23.11 -18.89
C ALA A 756 -36.05 24.19 -17.83
N GLY A 757 -35.01 24.68 -17.15
CA GLY A 757 -35.09 25.75 -16.14
C GLY A 757 -35.06 27.18 -16.71
N MET A 758 -35.00 27.35 -18.03
CA MET A 758 -34.89 28.67 -18.65
C MET A 758 -36.11 29.54 -18.32
N LEU A 759 -35.86 30.66 -17.64
CA LEU A 759 -36.90 31.62 -17.28
C LEU A 759 -37.45 32.29 -18.53
N GLN A 760 -38.78 32.40 -18.59
CA GLN A 760 -39.44 33.17 -19.63
C GLN A 760 -39.45 34.66 -19.26
N PRO A 761 -39.24 35.58 -20.22
CA PRO A 761 -39.40 37.01 -19.99
C PRO A 761 -40.81 37.31 -19.47
N VAL A 762 -40.92 38.31 -18.60
CA VAL A 762 -42.23 38.79 -18.16
C VAL A 762 -43.00 39.33 -19.38
N PRO A 763 -44.26 38.92 -19.60
CA PRO A 763 -45.04 39.40 -20.74
C PRO A 763 -45.19 40.94 -20.75
N GLY A 764 -45.24 41.53 -21.94
CA GLY A 764 -45.55 42.95 -22.12
C GLY A 764 -44.38 43.93 -21.96
N GLN A 765 -43.14 43.45 -21.82
CA GLN A 765 -41.96 44.32 -21.90
C GLN A 765 -41.61 44.67 -23.35
N LYS A 766 -40.97 45.82 -23.54
CA LYS A 766 -40.43 46.25 -24.83
C LYS A 766 -38.95 45.87 -24.93
N TRP A 767 -38.57 45.25 -26.03
CA TRP A 767 -37.20 44.95 -26.38
C TRP A 767 -37.01 45.16 -27.89
N GLY A 768 -35.77 45.44 -28.29
CA GLY A 768 -35.37 45.69 -29.67
C GLY A 768 -35.20 44.39 -30.46
N GLN A 769 -34.59 44.51 -31.65
CA GLN A 769 -34.47 43.43 -32.64
C GLN A 769 -33.70 42.18 -32.16
N TYR A 770 -32.90 42.29 -31.08
CA TYR A 770 -32.07 41.19 -30.56
C TYR A 770 -32.72 40.43 -29.38
N GLY A 771 -33.99 40.71 -29.11
CA GLY A 771 -34.78 39.96 -28.12
C GLY A 771 -34.62 40.44 -26.67
N PRO A 772 -35.20 39.70 -25.71
CA PRO A 772 -35.47 40.16 -24.34
C PRO A 772 -34.22 40.36 -23.47
N LEU A 773 -33.04 39.93 -23.93
CA LEU A 773 -31.77 40.12 -23.22
C LEU A 773 -31.16 41.52 -23.44
N GLY A 774 -31.52 42.19 -24.54
CA GLY A 774 -30.88 43.45 -24.95
C GLY A 774 -31.66 44.73 -24.61
N GLY A 775 -32.89 44.62 -24.10
CA GLY A 775 -33.78 45.79 -23.98
C GLY A 775 -33.94 46.50 -25.33
N GLU A 776 -34.18 47.82 -25.33
CA GLU A 776 -34.47 48.57 -26.57
C GLU A 776 -33.23 49.01 -27.37
N ASN A 777 -32.09 49.28 -26.74
CA ASN A 777 -30.87 49.75 -27.41
C ASN A 777 -29.58 49.18 -26.77
N PRO A 778 -29.27 47.89 -26.98
CA PRO A 778 -28.05 47.29 -26.45
C PRO A 778 -26.83 47.79 -27.25
N ILE A 779 -26.07 48.73 -26.68
CA ILE A 779 -24.84 49.26 -27.29
C ILE A 779 -23.68 48.29 -27.00
N GLY A 780 -23.02 47.80 -28.05
CA GLY A 780 -21.83 46.95 -27.93
C GLY A 780 -22.10 45.47 -27.62
N PHE A 781 -23.36 45.03 -27.69
CA PHE A 781 -23.76 43.63 -27.61
C PHE A 781 -24.43 43.24 -28.95
N THR A 782 -23.84 42.27 -29.65
CA THR A 782 -24.34 41.73 -30.93
C THR A 782 -24.95 40.35 -30.75
#